data_AF-A0A4T0QMF9-F1
#
_entry.id   AF-A0A4T0QMF9-F1
#
_cell.length_a   1.000
_cell.length_b   1.000
_cell.length_c   1.000
_cell.angle_alpha   90.00
_cell.angle_beta   90.00
_cell.angle_gamma   90.00
#
_symmetry.space_group_name_H-M   'P 1'
#
loop_
_entity.id
_entity.type
_entity.pdbx_description
1 polymer ?
#
loop_
_entity_poly.entity_id
_entity_poly.type
_entity_poly.pdbx_seq_one_letter_code
_entity_poly.pdbx_strand_id
1 'polypeptide(L)'
;MNLIYILSIITFTNAIRVAIVGSGAAGSTAAYYLTKAAEQNAGDVDIDVFEKRYVAGGRSRVVFPHNNETYDSVELGASIFVDANKNMVKAVNDFDFDLADKGTDGFGIYNGKNFVFKSSSWTYLDYVKLIWRYGFSAPRKVQTLVKQAIDKFLLLYNPEFIRNHGPWEHVDDMLADLDMIDLVKEDALSYFTNSLFANEVVEAATRVNYGQNLDTIHALGALSVEGGNYKIFERFLEESNAHVHFGSEVIDVQRSRNNQWEVYLTSGKTANDYDYLILAAPLPIFQVPYVKLHVTLLTTNATTYADNALPGLGENPPTMILTTNEEARKHSSYFTKPSPLNFNSINYVQQAKEGSDEHVVKIFSEDDDAWSDGDLHSLFGGPQNVRWIHRHTFNAYPYLQPRKQIEDLPPFKIDEGLYYTNVMEPMISKQMINIAIIGSLLAGASAQVYPTGTMGPTNPMPTMDTAINQGSDARLLSINGPDDFCLFAPQESGPEIGDVEGEVVAWCTKPRNNARLIPDGTITAVHYQKTPAFVQISALGDFTKVNVLSGDAGGELDPHGATGEGNPIGGNVTALVNGQEQSYEEWMSFQSDSMFCARICTNSPYNGWDAATWCQHELDEMGCEYVIPMSYEDGVFDSCDADAGFPPGVYPQDGDNYSTFHQHYEGTYTGGDGLVTSYTVGTTVIPTGPATTPASSNCTPMPSPSHGIDIANPTVDYPAAPTPVAQDDVRYDLKLHPSGGSECLGLNGDVGNDAALAVVSCDNAPSWSIKRGGPTLIRYAPDNNYCVDAGDNAGKVYTCYTEQPNQQLYYTDDNRIAKDGGLCLTDDNGSISFTGCTDNNQSQVFSA
;
A
#
# COMPACT_ATOMS: atom_id res chain seq x y z
N MET A 1 -21.18 -49.17 14.53
CA MET A 1 -21.01 -49.72 13.17
C MET A 1 -21.69 -48.76 12.20
N ASN A 2 -21.04 -47.63 11.96
CA ASN A 2 -20.22 -47.33 10.77
C ASN A 2 -21.04 -46.69 9.65
N LEU A 3 -21.16 -45.37 9.70
CA LEU A 3 -20.71 -44.53 8.58
C LEU A 3 -19.88 -43.39 9.17
N ILE A 4 -18.60 -43.49 8.87
CA ILE A 4 -17.45 -42.71 9.35
C ILE A 4 -17.09 -41.78 8.18
N TYR A 5 -16.81 -40.51 8.48
CA TYR A 5 -15.80 -39.69 7.81
C TYR A 5 -15.91 -39.50 6.29
N ILE A 6 -16.82 -38.64 5.81
CA ILE A 6 -16.58 -37.73 4.67
C ILE A 6 -17.49 -36.50 4.87
N LEU A 7 -17.02 -35.54 5.64
CA LEU A 7 -17.36 -34.12 5.52
C LEU A 7 -16.21 -33.43 6.24
N SER A 8 -15.08 -33.42 5.52
CA SER A 8 -13.98 -32.51 5.73
C SER A 8 -14.52 -31.13 6.10
N ILE A 9 -13.93 -30.59 7.15
CA ILE A 9 -13.93 -29.19 7.55
C ILE A 9 -13.80 -28.34 6.28
N ILE A 10 -14.93 -27.80 5.81
CA ILE A 10 -14.93 -26.66 4.90
C ILE A 10 -14.85 -25.47 5.84
N THR A 11 -13.64 -24.92 6.01
CA THR A 11 -13.47 -23.55 6.46
C THR A 11 -14.10 -22.67 5.37
N PHE A 12 -15.38 -22.33 5.51
CA PHE A 12 -15.95 -21.21 4.78
C PHE A 12 -15.39 -19.95 5.43
N THR A 13 -14.28 -19.44 4.93
CA THR A 13 -14.03 -18.00 5.01
C THR A 13 -15.11 -17.35 4.16
N ASN A 14 -16.07 -16.64 4.76
CA ASN A 14 -17.00 -15.85 3.97
C ASN A 14 -16.17 -14.76 3.26
N ALA A 15 -16.27 -14.67 1.94
CA ALA A 15 -15.62 -13.62 1.17
C ALA A 15 -16.04 -12.24 1.69
N ILE A 16 -15.07 -11.34 1.86
CA ILE A 16 -15.34 -9.94 2.21
C ILE A 16 -16.08 -9.29 1.06
N ARG A 17 -17.25 -8.71 1.33
CA ARG A 17 -18.09 -8.08 0.30
C ARG A 17 -17.83 -6.58 0.22
N VAL A 18 -17.47 -6.11 -0.97
CA VAL A 18 -17.16 -4.70 -1.21
C VAL A 18 -18.08 -4.13 -2.29
N ALA A 19 -18.78 -3.05 -1.97
CA ALA A 19 -19.50 -2.24 -2.97
C ALA A 19 -18.65 -1.05 -3.40
N ILE A 20 -18.51 -0.82 -4.70
CA ILE A 20 -17.80 0.34 -5.27
C ILE A 20 -18.78 1.15 -6.12
N VAL A 21 -18.94 2.44 -5.80
CA VAL A 21 -19.83 3.35 -6.51
C VAL A 21 -19.04 4.17 -7.54
N GLY A 22 -19.16 3.78 -8.81
CA GLY A 22 -18.55 4.42 -9.98
C GLY A 22 -17.37 3.64 -10.55
N SER A 23 -17.35 3.40 -11.86
CA SER A 23 -16.30 2.62 -12.55
C SER A 23 -15.27 3.47 -13.29
N GLY A 24 -15.10 4.72 -12.84
CA GLY A 24 -14.03 5.60 -13.32
C GLY A 24 -12.65 5.15 -12.81
N ALA A 25 -11.63 5.99 -13.00
CA ALA A 25 -10.25 5.68 -12.62
C ALA A 25 -10.12 5.17 -11.18
N ALA A 26 -10.72 5.86 -10.20
CA ALA A 26 -10.63 5.47 -8.80
C ALA A 26 -11.30 4.11 -8.50
N GLY A 27 -12.53 3.88 -9.00
CA GLY A 27 -13.27 2.66 -8.68
C GLY A 27 -12.76 1.42 -9.39
N SER A 28 -12.39 1.53 -10.68
CA SER A 28 -11.76 0.43 -11.43
C SER A 28 -10.42 0.03 -10.82
N THR A 29 -9.59 1.01 -10.48
CA THR A 29 -8.30 0.79 -9.82
C THR A 29 -8.47 0.17 -8.43
N ALA A 30 -9.48 0.62 -7.65
CA ALA A 30 -9.78 0.05 -6.34
C ALA A 30 -10.20 -1.42 -6.45
N ALA A 31 -11.10 -1.75 -7.38
CA ALA A 31 -11.50 -3.13 -7.63
C ALA A 31 -10.28 -4.02 -7.94
N TYR A 32 -9.43 -3.60 -8.89
CA TYR A 32 -8.24 -4.35 -9.29
C TYR A 32 -7.27 -4.60 -8.13
N TYR A 33 -6.85 -3.55 -7.44
CA TYR A 33 -5.84 -3.71 -6.40
C TYR A 33 -6.38 -4.37 -5.13
N LEU A 34 -7.68 -4.27 -4.82
CA LEU A 34 -8.29 -5.04 -3.75
C LEU A 34 -8.25 -6.54 -4.06
N THR A 35 -8.61 -6.93 -5.28
CA THR A 35 -8.49 -8.33 -5.71
C THR A 35 -7.05 -8.81 -5.65
N LYS A 36 -6.08 -8.01 -6.14
CA LYS A 36 -4.66 -8.40 -6.09
C LYS A 36 -4.12 -8.51 -4.67
N ALA A 37 -4.55 -7.65 -3.77
CA ALA A 37 -4.15 -7.74 -2.38
C ALA A 37 -4.80 -8.95 -1.68
N ALA A 38 -6.06 -9.27 -1.99
CA ALA A 38 -6.73 -10.47 -1.47
C ALA A 38 -6.02 -11.75 -1.95
N GLU A 39 -5.68 -11.83 -3.24
CA GLU A 39 -4.90 -12.93 -3.82
C GLU A 39 -3.55 -13.12 -3.10
N GLN A 40 -2.85 -12.02 -2.77
CA GLN A 40 -1.57 -12.06 -2.06
C GLN A 40 -1.69 -12.50 -0.61
N ASN A 41 -2.79 -12.17 0.06
CA ASN A 41 -3.02 -12.47 1.48
C ASN A 41 -3.86 -13.74 1.71
N ALA A 42 -4.07 -14.57 0.67
CA ALA A 42 -4.93 -15.75 0.71
C ALA A 42 -6.36 -15.47 1.21
N GLY A 43 -6.84 -14.23 1.02
CA GLY A 43 -8.20 -13.81 1.32
C GLY A 43 -9.13 -13.97 0.11
N ASP A 44 -10.44 -13.96 0.36
CA ASP A 44 -11.46 -13.97 -0.70
C ASP A 44 -12.25 -12.65 -0.64
N VAL A 45 -12.41 -11.97 -1.77
CA VAL A 45 -13.14 -10.70 -1.89
C VAL A 45 -14.18 -10.79 -3.01
N ASP A 46 -15.41 -10.42 -2.69
CA ASP A 46 -16.52 -10.33 -3.64
C ASP A 46 -16.88 -8.87 -3.86
N ILE A 47 -16.59 -8.36 -5.06
CA ILE A 47 -16.67 -6.92 -5.37
C ILE A 47 -17.81 -6.66 -6.34
N ASP A 48 -18.79 -5.86 -5.93
CA ASP A 48 -19.83 -5.30 -6.80
C ASP A 48 -19.47 -3.85 -7.17
N VAL A 49 -19.37 -3.53 -8.47
CA VAL A 49 -19.11 -2.16 -8.96
C VAL A 49 -20.37 -1.60 -9.61
N PHE A 50 -20.94 -0.53 -9.07
CA PHE A 50 -22.13 0.11 -9.61
C PHE A 50 -21.77 1.33 -10.47
N GLU A 51 -22.12 1.30 -11.76
CA GLU A 51 -21.90 2.40 -12.69
C GLU A 51 -23.23 2.85 -13.31
N LYS A 52 -23.52 4.15 -13.18
CA LYS A 52 -24.77 4.72 -13.72
C LYS A 52 -24.84 4.71 -15.25
N ARG A 53 -23.70 4.68 -15.92
CA ARG A 53 -23.61 4.62 -17.39
C ARG A 53 -23.53 3.18 -17.88
N TYR A 54 -23.63 2.99 -19.19
CA TYR A 54 -23.44 1.69 -19.85
C TYR A 54 -22.00 1.47 -20.35
N VAL A 55 -21.03 2.16 -19.73
CA VAL A 55 -19.61 2.12 -20.12
C VAL A 55 -18.74 2.52 -18.94
N ALA A 56 -17.56 1.91 -18.81
CA ALA A 56 -16.58 2.20 -17.76
C ALA A 56 -15.64 3.37 -18.13
N GLY A 57 -14.67 3.66 -17.25
CA GLY A 57 -13.59 4.62 -17.52
C GLY A 57 -13.89 6.08 -17.13
N GLY A 58 -15.15 6.39 -16.80
CA GLY A 58 -15.53 7.69 -16.27
C GLY A 58 -15.27 8.86 -17.23
N ARG A 59 -14.18 9.61 -16.98
CA ARG A 59 -13.70 10.76 -17.79
C ARG A 59 -12.67 10.38 -18.85
N SER A 60 -12.08 9.19 -18.78
CA SER A 60 -11.24 8.66 -19.85
C SER A 60 -12.15 8.07 -20.93
N ARG A 61 -12.08 8.60 -22.16
CA ARG A 61 -13.06 8.29 -23.21
C ARG A 61 -12.45 8.53 -24.57
N VAL A 62 -12.68 7.57 -25.47
CA VAL A 62 -12.29 7.71 -26.87
C VAL A 62 -13.46 7.97 -27.80
N VAL A 63 -13.13 8.56 -28.95
CA VAL A 63 -14.00 8.68 -30.10
C VAL A 63 -13.28 8.15 -31.34
N PHE A 64 -14.03 7.48 -32.21
CA PHE A 64 -13.54 7.04 -33.51
C PHE A 64 -13.91 8.07 -34.58
N PRO A 65 -12.95 8.57 -35.38
CA PRO A 65 -13.24 9.46 -36.50
C PRO A 65 -14.34 8.88 -37.41
N HIS A 66 -15.23 9.74 -37.91
CA HIS A 66 -16.40 9.35 -38.71
C HIS A 66 -17.35 8.34 -38.04
N ASN A 67 -17.24 8.16 -36.72
CA ASN A 67 -17.92 7.08 -35.97
C ASN A 67 -17.65 5.69 -36.57
N ASN A 68 -16.42 5.47 -37.06
CA ASN A 68 -16.03 4.25 -37.74
C ASN A 68 -14.82 3.62 -37.03
N GLU A 69 -15.04 2.46 -36.41
CA GLU A 69 -14.03 1.73 -35.63
C GLU A 69 -12.85 1.18 -36.46
N THR A 70 -12.89 1.31 -37.80
CA THR A 70 -11.73 1.03 -38.65
C THR A 70 -10.70 2.17 -38.69
N TYR A 71 -11.00 3.29 -38.04
CA TYR A 71 -10.09 4.41 -37.79
C TYR A 71 -9.47 4.27 -36.40
N ASP A 72 -8.31 4.87 -36.20
CA ASP A 72 -7.68 4.87 -34.88
C ASP A 72 -8.48 5.73 -33.90
N SER A 73 -8.69 5.22 -32.68
CA SER A 73 -9.42 5.94 -31.65
C SER A 73 -8.63 7.14 -31.12
N VAL A 74 -9.35 8.14 -30.61
CA VAL A 74 -8.76 9.39 -30.11
C VAL A 74 -9.34 9.70 -28.74
N GLU A 75 -8.48 9.82 -27.74
CA GLU A 75 -8.86 10.23 -26.37
C GLU A 75 -9.39 11.65 -26.34
N LEU A 76 -10.54 11.86 -25.68
CA LEU A 76 -11.14 13.17 -25.50
C LEU A 76 -10.44 13.99 -24.40
N GLY A 77 -9.83 13.32 -23.42
CA GLY A 77 -9.20 13.93 -22.25
C GLY A 77 -7.82 13.34 -21.97
N ALA A 78 -7.76 12.43 -20.98
CA ALA A 78 -6.55 11.75 -20.51
C ALA A 78 -5.77 11.16 -21.69
N SER A 79 -4.68 11.82 -22.08
CA SER A 79 -3.88 11.47 -23.27
C SER A 79 -2.38 11.58 -23.01
N ILE A 80 -2.01 11.79 -21.74
CA ILE A 80 -0.63 11.88 -21.29
C ILE A 80 -0.38 10.67 -20.39
N PHE A 81 0.82 10.11 -20.47
CA PHE A 81 1.27 9.05 -19.59
C PHE A 81 2.54 9.53 -18.87
N VAL A 82 2.67 9.22 -17.58
CA VAL A 82 3.76 9.75 -16.74
C VAL A 82 4.35 8.63 -15.88
N ASP A 83 5.66 8.42 -16.00
CA ASP A 83 6.40 7.34 -15.31
C ASP A 83 6.44 7.47 -13.78
N ALA A 84 6.11 8.66 -13.26
CA ALA A 84 5.99 8.91 -11.82
C ALA A 84 4.81 8.13 -11.21
N ASN A 85 3.77 7.81 -11.99
CA ASN A 85 2.65 7.00 -11.51
C ASN A 85 3.00 5.51 -11.65
N LYS A 86 3.55 4.93 -10.58
CA LYS A 86 4.01 3.53 -10.59
C LYS A 86 2.87 2.53 -10.79
N ASN A 87 1.64 2.85 -10.39
CA ASN A 87 0.48 1.99 -10.60
C ASN A 87 0.11 1.91 -12.09
N MET A 88 0.12 3.05 -12.79
CA MET A 88 -0.15 3.08 -14.23
C MET A 88 0.99 2.46 -15.04
N VAL A 89 2.25 2.64 -14.63
CA VAL A 89 3.41 1.94 -15.20
C VAL A 89 3.29 0.43 -15.01
N LYS A 90 2.97 0.00 -13.80
CA LYS A 90 2.75 -1.42 -13.50
C LYS A 90 1.61 -1.98 -14.36
N ALA A 91 0.47 -1.30 -14.43
CA ALA A 91 -0.67 -1.73 -15.24
C ALA A 91 -0.35 -1.83 -16.74
N VAL A 92 0.40 -0.87 -17.31
CA VAL A 92 0.84 -0.94 -18.70
C VAL A 92 1.71 -2.17 -18.95
N ASN A 93 2.63 -2.48 -18.02
CA ASN A 93 3.49 -3.66 -18.12
C ASN A 93 2.70 -4.97 -17.93
N ASP A 94 1.85 -5.03 -16.91
CA ASP A 94 1.06 -6.22 -16.55
C ASP A 94 0.03 -6.56 -17.65
N PHE A 95 -0.48 -5.54 -18.37
CA PHE A 95 -1.46 -5.71 -19.45
C PHE A 95 -0.85 -5.76 -20.86
N ASP A 96 0.48 -5.74 -20.97
CA ASP A 96 1.21 -5.77 -22.24
C ASP A 96 0.74 -4.68 -23.23
N PHE A 97 0.56 -3.46 -22.72
CA PHE A 97 0.18 -2.31 -23.55
C PHE A 97 1.40 -1.59 -24.12
N ASP A 98 1.40 -1.40 -25.44
CA ASP A 98 2.38 -0.56 -26.12
C ASP A 98 2.14 0.93 -25.80
N LEU A 99 3.17 1.62 -25.31
CA LEU A 99 3.18 3.07 -25.23
C LEU A 99 3.40 3.65 -26.63
N ALA A 100 2.38 4.29 -27.19
CA ALA A 100 2.49 4.93 -28.50
C ALA A 100 3.38 6.19 -28.40
N ASP A 101 4.56 6.14 -29.01
CA ASP A 101 5.45 7.31 -29.17
C ASP A 101 4.96 8.19 -30.34
N LYS A 102 3.85 8.90 -30.13
CA LYS A 102 3.34 9.88 -31.10
C LYS A 102 3.98 11.24 -30.83
N GLY A 103 5.23 11.38 -31.24
CA GLY A 103 5.94 12.66 -31.22
C GLY A 103 5.15 13.74 -31.98
N THR A 104 5.06 14.94 -31.40
CA THR A 104 4.55 16.11 -32.11
C THR A 104 5.68 16.75 -32.91
N ASP A 105 5.42 17.17 -34.15
CA ASP A 105 6.36 17.90 -35.03
C ASP A 105 6.69 19.34 -34.56
N GLY A 106 6.67 19.56 -33.25
CA GLY A 106 6.99 20.80 -32.57
C GLY A 106 5.76 21.54 -32.02
N PHE A 107 5.96 22.24 -30.90
CA PHE A 107 4.95 23.05 -30.22
C PHE A 107 5.32 24.53 -30.18
N GLY A 108 4.31 25.39 -30.09
CA GLY A 108 4.46 26.82 -29.87
C GLY A 108 3.61 27.30 -28.72
N ILE A 109 4.15 28.24 -27.94
CA ILE A 109 3.42 28.91 -26.85
C ILE A 109 2.93 30.26 -27.35
N TYR A 110 1.62 30.43 -27.38
CA TYR A 110 0.92 31.60 -27.91
C TYR A 110 0.29 32.41 -26.78
N ASN A 111 0.54 33.71 -26.75
CA ASN A 111 0.03 34.60 -25.70
C ASN A 111 -1.24 35.38 -26.10
N GLY A 112 -1.87 35.04 -27.23
CA GLY A 112 -3.00 35.80 -27.79
C GLY A 112 -2.68 36.81 -28.86
N LYS A 113 -1.38 37.09 -29.06
CA LYS A 113 -0.93 38.03 -30.09
C LYS A 113 0.25 37.49 -30.88
N ASN A 114 1.21 36.87 -30.21
CA ASN A 114 2.41 36.33 -30.82
C ASN A 114 2.80 35.00 -30.15
N PHE A 115 3.61 34.22 -30.84
CA PHE A 115 4.33 33.12 -30.21
C PHE A 115 5.49 33.66 -29.35
N VAL A 116 5.46 33.37 -28.05
CA VAL A 116 6.53 33.71 -27.10
C VAL A 116 7.64 32.65 -27.10
N PHE A 117 7.29 31.42 -27.49
CA PHE A 117 8.23 30.32 -27.67
C PHE A 117 7.77 29.43 -28.84
N LYS A 118 8.73 28.90 -29.60
CA LYS A 118 8.52 27.86 -30.62
C LYS A 118 9.64 26.83 -30.48
N SER A 119 9.26 25.56 -30.32
CA SER A 119 10.21 24.46 -30.32
C SER A 119 10.90 24.33 -31.68
N SER A 120 12.00 23.61 -31.71
CA SER A 120 12.83 23.39 -32.90
C SER A 120 12.88 21.89 -33.18
N SER A 121 13.26 21.54 -34.40
CA SER A 121 13.60 20.15 -34.74
C SER A 121 14.85 19.63 -34.00
N TRP A 122 15.56 20.48 -33.24
CA TRP A 122 16.77 20.15 -32.50
C TRP A 122 16.60 20.54 -31.03
N THR A 123 16.48 19.55 -30.15
CA THR A 123 16.29 19.74 -28.69
C THR A 123 17.36 20.63 -28.06
N TYR A 124 18.61 20.55 -28.53
CA TYR A 124 19.70 21.42 -28.05
C TYR A 124 19.45 22.91 -28.33
N LEU A 125 18.88 23.24 -29.49
CA LEU A 125 18.52 24.63 -29.81
C LEU A 125 17.40 25.13 -28.89
N ASP A 126 16.48 24.25 -28.50
CA ASP A 126 15.42 24.61 -27.55
C ASP A 126 15.97 24.90 -26.16
N TYR A 127 16.95 24.12 -25.68
CA TYR A 127 17.66 24.45 -24.44
C TYR A 127 18.32 25.84 -24.49
N VAL A 128 18.97 26.18 -25.61
CA VAL A 128 19.58 27.51 -25.79
C VAL A 128 18.51 28.60 -25.83
N LYS A 129 17.41 28.42 -26.55
CA LYS A 129 16.28 29.37 -26.59
C LYS A 129 15.68 29.61 -25.21
N LEU A 130 15.49 28.53 -24.43
CA LEU A 130 14.98 28.59 -23.07
C LEU A 130 15.93 29.40 -22.17
N ILE A 131 17.22 29.08 -22.18
CA ILE A 131 18.22 29.80 -21.37
C ILE A 131 18.32 31.27 -21.79
N TRP A 132 18.28 31.57 -23.10
CA TRP A 132 18.39 32.93 -23.62
C TRP A 132 17.20 33.81 -23.25
N ARG A 133 15.97 33.27 -23.31
CA ARG A 133 14.74 34.02 -23.00
C ARG A 133 14.46 34.12 -21.50
N TYR A 134 14.62 33.01 -20.78
CA TYR A 134 14.17 32.88 -19.39
C TYR A 134 15.28 32.97 -18.36
N GLY A 135 16.54 33.03 -18.81
CA GLY A 135 17.70 32.86 -17.95
C GLY A 135 17.86 31.42 -17.50
N PHE A 136 19.00 31.14 -16.88
CA PHE A 136 19.38 29.79 -16.47
C PHE A 136 18.73 29.34 -15.16
N SER A 137 18.44 30.28 -14.26
CA SER A 137 17.97 29.99 -12.91
C SER A 137 16.49 29.60 -12.85
N ALA A 138 15.62 30.25 -13.62
CA ALA A 138 14.17 30.02 -13.53
C ALA A 138 13.76 28.60 -13.99
N PRO A 139 14.21 28.09 -15.16
CA PRO A 139 13.89 26.72 -15.57
C PRO A 139 14.42 25.66 -14.59
N ARG A 140 15.65 25.84 -14.08
CA ARG A 140 16.25 24.93 -13.09
C ARG A 140 15.52 24.94 -11.76
N LYS A 141 15.07 26.11 -11.30
CA LYS A 141 14.27 26.24 -10.08
C LYS A 141 12.97 25.46 -10.23
N VAL A 142 12.24 25.64 -11.34
CA VAL A 142 11.00 24.89 -11.60
C VAL A 142 11.27 23.39 -11.68
N GLN A 143 12.31 22.94 -12.40
CA GLN A 143 12.68 21.52 -12.45
C GLN A 143 12.99 20.94 -11.07
N THR A 144 13.66 21.71 -10.21
CA THR A 144 13.95 21.30 -8.82
C THR A 144 12.67 21.15 -8.02
N LEU A 145 11.74 22.10 -8.12
CA LEU A 145 10.47 22.07 -7.41
C LEU A 145 9.55 20.93 -7.89
N VAL A 146 9.51 20.67 -9.20
CA VAL A 146 8.82 19.51 -9.78
C VAL A 146 9.42 18.21 -9.25
N LYS A 147 10.75 18.08 -9.27
CA LYS A 147 11.41 16.90 -8.74
C LYS A 147 11.09 16.68 -7.26
N GLN A 148 11.15 17.73 -6.44
CA GLN A 148 10.82 17.63 -5.01
C GLN A 148 9.37 17.20 -4.77
N ALA A 149 8.42 17.71 -5.55
CA ALA A 149 7.03 17.29 -5.46
C ALA A 149 6.84 15.82 -5.89
N ILE A 150 7.54 15.38 -6.94
CA ILE A 150 7.55 13.97 -7.38
C ILE A 150 8.19 13.09 -6.30
N ASP A 151 9.32 13.47 -5.73
CA ASP A 151 10.02 12.69 -4.69
C ASP A 151 9.12 12.50 -3.46
N LYS A 152 8.41 13.56 -3.04
CA LYS A 152 7.37 13.49 -1.98
C LYS A 152 6.22 12.56 -2.40
N PHE A 153 5.69 12.71 -3.61
CA PHE A 153 4.62 11.87 -4.13
C PHE A 153 5.01 10.38 -4.18
N LEU A 154 6.26 10.07 -4.52
CA LEU A 154 6.76 8.70 -4.61
C LEU A 154 6.86 7.99 -3.25
N LEU A 155 6.83 8.73 -2.13
CA LEU A 155 6.72 8.14 -0.79
C LEU A 155 5.43 7.33 -0.63
N LEU A 156 4.37 7.65 -1.38
CA LEU A 156 3.13 6.87 -1.39
C LEU A 156 3.30 5.46 -1.96
N TYR A 157 4.42 5.15 -2.61
CA TYR A 157 4.76 3.80 -3.08
C TYR A 157 5.84 3.14 -2.23
N ASN A 158 6.33 3.80 -1.18
CA ASN A 158 7.29 3.24 -0.25
C ASN A 158 6.52 2.45 0.83
N PRO A 159 6.70 1.13 0.94
CA PRO A 159 5.99 0.31 1.94
C PRO A 159 6.25 0.73 3.38
N GLU A 160 7.48 1.16 3.71
CA GLU A 160 7.85 1.65 5.05
C GLU A 160 7.14 2.97 5.37
N PHE A 161 7.11 3.90 4.42
CA PHE A 161 6.39 5.17 4.60
C PHE A 161 4.89 4.95 4.77
N ILE A 162 4.29 4.09 3.94
CA ILE A 162 2.85 3.78 4.04
C ILE A 162 2.51 3.05 5.34
N ARG A 163 3.38 2.16 5.83
CA ARG A 163 3.17 1.47 7.11
C ARG A 163 3.21 2.44 8.30
N ASN A 164 4.11 3.42 8.28
CA ASN A 164 4.36 4.29 9.44
C ASN A 164 3.46 5.53 9.49
N HIS A 165 2.89 5.94 8.35
CA HIS A 165 2.07 7.15 8.25
C HIS A 165 0.65 6.88 7.74
N GLY A 166 0.50 5.87 6.89
CA GLY A 166 -0.79 5.41 6.43
C GLY A 166 -1.33 4.27 7.31
N PRO A 167 -2.59 3.92 7.14
CA PRO A 167 -3.56 4.58 6.29
C PRO A 167 -4.17 5.84 6.93
N TRP A 168 -4.31 6.90 6.13
CA TRP A 168 -4.89 8.15 6.61
C TRP A 168 -6.41 8.13 6.64
N GLU A 169 -6.99 8.56 7.77
CA GLU A 169 -8.42 8.84 7.85
C GLU A 169 -8.77 10.20 7.23
N HIS A 170 -7.88 11.19 7.33
CA HIS A 170 -8.08 12.54 6.80
C HIS A 170 -7.02 12.95 5.77
N VAL A 171 -7.39 13.86 4.86
CA VAL A 171 -6.51 14.31 3.77
C VAL A 171 -5.41 15.23 4.25
N ASP A 172 -5.68 16.05 5.26
CA ASP A 172 -4.71 16.96 5.86
C ASP A 172 -3.57 16.22 6.55
N ASP A 173 -3.85 15.08 7.21
CA ASP A 173 -2.81 14.22 7.77
C ASP A 173 -1.87 13.70 6.68
N MET A 174 -2.43 13.16 5.59
CA MET A 174 -1.64 12.69 4.44
C MET A 174 -0.79 13.81 3.83
N LEU A 175 -1.36 15.00 3.69
CA LEU A 175 -0.63 16.15 3.15
C LEU A 175 0.43 16.67 4.13
N ALA A 176 0.23 16.52 5.44
CA ALA A 176 1.21 16.87 6.46
C ALA A 176 2.41 15.92 6.39
N ASP A 177 2.17 14.61 6.37
CA ASP A 177 3.21 13.58 6.31
C ASP A 177 4.03 13.65 5.02
N LEU A 178 3.39 13.98 3.90
CA LEU A 178 4.08 14.20 2.62
C LEU A 178 4.77 15.56 2.51
N ASP A 179 4.64 16.44 3.52
CA ASP A 179 5.12 17.83 3.50
C ASP A 179 4.58 18.61 2.27
N MET A 180 3.28 18.46 1.98
CA MET A 180 2.60 19.04 0.81
C MET A 180 1.56 20.12 1.13
N ILE A 181 1.30 20.40 2.41
CA ILE A 181 0.30 21.40 2.84
C ILE A 181 0.50 22.76 2.15
N ASP A 182 1.73 23.25 2.10
CA ASP A 182 2.03 24.56 1.51
C ASP A 182 1.76 24.59 0.00
N LEU A 183 1.96 23.47 -0.69
CA LEU A 183 1.70 23.35 -2.13
C LEU A 183 0.21 23.45 -2.47
N VAL A 184 -0.66 23.15 -1.52
CA VAL A 184 -2.12 23.26 -1.66
C VAL A 184 -2.62 24.64 -1.24
N LYS A 185 -1.92 25.30 -0.30
CA LYS A 185 -2.30 26.61 0.24
C LYS A 185 -1.92 27.79 -0.66
N GLU A 186 -0.86 27.66 -1.46
CA GLU A 186 -0.34 28.72 -2.33
C GLU A 186 -0.76 28.54 -3.80
N ASP A 187 -1.06 29.64 -4.50
CA ASP A 187 -1.24 29.63 -5.95
C ASP A 187 0.10 29.36 -6.66
N ALA A 188 0.04 28.65 -7.79
CA ALA A 188 1.23 28.23 -8.52
C ALA A 188 2.07 29.42 -9.01
N LEU A 189 1.43 30.55 -9.37
CA LEU A 189 2.14 31.72 -9.87
C LEU A 189 3.04 32.32 -8.77
N SER A 190 2.50 32.50 -7.57
CA SER A 190 3.22 32.97 -6.38
C SER A 190 4.34 31.99 -5.99
N TYR A 191 4.03 30.69 -5.97
CA TYR A 191 4.99 29.63 -5.63
C TYR A 191 6.22 29.62 -6.57
N PHE A 192 5.98 29.83 -7.88
CA PHE A 192 7.06 29.98 -8.86
C PHE A 192 7.66 31.40 -8.95
N THR A 193 7.43 32.23 -7.94
CA THR A 193 7.96 33.59 -7.79
C THR A 193 7.62 34.50 -8.97
N ASN A 194 6.47 34.27 -9.61
CA ASN A 194 5.99 35.01 -10.78
C ASN A 194 7.04 35.15 -11.89
N SER A 195 7.89 34.12 -12.06
CA SER A 195 8.95 34.16 -13.07
C SER A 195 8.38 34.17 -14.49
N LEU A 196 9.11 34.75 -15.45
CA LEU A 196 8.68 34.74 -16.86
C LEU A 196 8.54 33.31 -17.41
N PHE A 197 9.41 32.40 -16.95
CA PHE A 197 9.31 30.99 -17.30
C PHE A 197 8.01 30.36 -16.78
N ALA A 198 7.58 30.69 -15.55
CA ALA A 198 6.31 30.22 -15.01
C ALA A 198 5.13 30.77 -15.82
N ASN A 199 5.08 32.09 -16.03
CA ASN A 199 4.00 32.73 -16.77
C ASN A 199 3.86 32.21 -18.20
N GLU A 200 4.94 31.86 -18.89
CA GLU A 200 4.85 31.43 -20.29
C GLU A 200 4.83 29.91 -20.45
N VAL A 201 5.76 29.19 -19.82
CA VAL A 201 5.98 27.75 -20.06
C VAL A 201 5.14 26.90 -19.14
N VAL A 202 5.21 27.15 -17.83
CA VAL A 202 4.46 26.37 -16.84
C VAL A 202 2.97 26.61 -17.02
N GLU A 203 2.55 27.86 -17.24
CA GLU A 203 1.13 28.18 -17.50
C GLU A 203 0.60 27.50 -18.77
N ALA A 204 1.41 27.42 -19.83
CA ALA A 204 1.01 26.72 -21.04
C ALA A 204 0.76 25.22 -20.79
N ALA A 205 1.64 24.59 -20.00
CA ALA A 205 1.47 23.21 -19.57
C ALA A 205 0.22 23.05 -18.67
N THR A 206 0.00 23.94 -17.72
CA THR A 206 -1.16 23.88 -16.83
C THR A 206 -2.48 24.10 -17.58
N ARG A 207 -2.53 25.03 -18.54
CA ARG A 207 -3.74 25.31 -19.33
C ARG A 207 -4.13 24.16 -20.24
N VAL A 208 -3.18 23.47 -20.86
CA VAL A 208 -3.50 22.28 -21.70
C VAL A 208 -3.91 21.07 -20.87
N ASN A 209 -3.36 20.91 -19.67
CA ASN A 209 -3.65 19.77 -18.79
C ASN A 209 -4.93 19.95 -17.96
N TYR A 210 -5.19 21.16 -17.48
CA TYR A 210 -6.24 21.41 -16.48
C TYR A 210 -7.21 22.51 -16.85
N GLY A 211 -6.99 23.23 -17.96
CA GLY A 211 -7.80 24.40 -18.31
C GLY A 211 -7.74 25.53 -17.27
N GLN A 212 -6.64 25.63 -16.52
CA GLN A 212 -6.52 26.57 -15.40
C GLN A 212 -5.25 27.42 -15.52
N ASN A 213 -5.32 28.66 -15.02
CA ASN A 213 -4.21 29.61 -14.99
C ASN A 213 -3.44 29.52 -13.67
N LEU A 214 -2.15 29.86 -13.67
CA LEU A 214 -1.27 29.70 -12.51
C LEU A 214 -1.67 30.54 -11.28
N ASP A 215 -2.35 31.66 -11.49
CA ASP A 215 -2.88 32.54 -10.44
C ASP A 215 -4.21 32.05 -9.84
N THR A 216 -4.73 30.93 -10.32
CA THR A 216 -6.00 30.34 -9.86
C THR A 216 -5.88 28.89 -9.41
N ILE A 217 -4.86 28.18 -9.87
CA ILE A 217 -4.55 26.81 -9.47
C ILE A 217 -3.50 26.81 -8.35
N HIS A 218 -3.63 25.93 -7.37
CA HIS A 218 -2.62 25.75 -6.32
C HIS A 218 -1.35 25.09 -6.87
N ALA A 219 -0.22 25.28 -6.20
CA ALA A 219 1.09 24.81 -6.66
C ALA A 219 1.15 23.30 -6.91
N LEU A 220 0.58 22.48 -6.02
CA LEU A 220 0.55 21.02 -6.18
C LEU A 220 -0.16 20.59 -7.48
N GLY A 221 -1.25 21.26 -7.86
CA GLY A 221 -2.01 20.96 -9.06
C GLY A 221 -1.24 21.35 -10.33
N ALA A 222 -0.49 22.45 -10.29
CA ALA A 222 0.37 22.87 -11.40
C ALA A 222 1.61 21.99 -11.59
N LEU A 223 2.09 21.36 -10.51
CA LEU A 223 3.22 20.42 -10.53
C LEU A 223 2.80 19.00 -10.91
N SER A 224 1.51 18.68 -10.77
CA SER A 224 0.94 17.39 -11.10
C SER A 224 0.63 17.29 -12.59
N VAL A 225 0.67 16.09 -13.15
CA VAL A 225 0.25 15.82 -14.53
C VAL A 225 -0.71 14.64 -14.51
N GLU A 226 -1.87 14.78 -15.15
CA GLU A 226 -2.85 13.69 -15.23
C GLU A 226 -2.44 12.67 -16.31
N GLY A 227 -2.32 11.41 -15.89
CA GLY A 227 -2.03 10.26 -16.75
C GLY A 227 -3.28 9.69 -17.44
N GLY A 228 -3.13 8.61 -18.22
CA GLY A 228 -4.14 7.55 -18.37
C GLY A 228 -4.78 7.38 -19.74
N ASN A 229 -5.24 6.15 -20.00
CA ASN A 229 -5.94 5.73 -21.20
C ASN A 229 -7.16 4.90 -20.79
N TYR A 230 -8.29 5.05 -21.49
CA TYR A 230 -9.57 4.40 -21.12
C TYR A 230 -9.45 2.88 -21.04
N LYS A 231 -8.61 2.28 -21.89
CA LYS A 231 -8.39 0.82 -21.95
C LYS A 231 -7.84 0.26 -20.65
N ILE A 232 -7.04 1.04 -19.92
CA ILE A 232 -6.45 0.58 -18.66
C ILE A 232 -7.54 0.41 -17.59
N PHE A 233 -8.52 1.32 -17.55
CA PHE A 233 -9.61 1.22 -16.56
C PHE A 233 -10.62 0.14 -16.89
N GLU A 234 -10.88 -0.11 -18.17
CA GLU A 234 -11.66 -1.29 -18.58
C GLU A 234 -10.91 -2.57 -18.19
N ARG A 235 -9.61 -2.62 -18.47
CA ARG A 235 -8.79 -3.80 -18.14
C ARG A 235 -8.67 -4.05 -16.64
N PHE A 236 -8.58 -3.00 -15.81
CA PHE A 236 -8.63 -3.15 -14.36
C PHE A 236 -9.88 -3.87 -13.87
N LEU A 237 -11.06 -3.56 -14.43
CA LEU A 237 -12.30 -4.24 -14.05
C LEU A 237 -12.35 -5.69 -14.55
N GLU A 238 -11.82 -5.95 -15.74
CA GLU A 238 -11.73 -7.32 -16.29
C GLU A 238 -10.84 -8.21 -15.43
N GLU A 239 -9.67 -7.70 -15.03
CA GLU A 239 -8.66 -8.43 -14.26
C GLU A 239 -8.92 -8.43 -12.74
N SER A 240 -9.91 -7.66 -12.26
CA SER A 240 -10.34 -7.67 -10.86
C SER A 240 -11.36 -8.77 -10.54
N ASN A 241 -11.91 -9.45 -11.56
CA ASN A 241 -13.02 -10.40 -11.42
C ASN A 241 -14.25 -9.80 -10.70
N ALA A 242 -14.45 -8.47 -10.79
CA ALA A 242 -15.55 -7.79 -10.09
C ALA A 242 -16.88 -7.90 -10.87
N HIS A 243 -17.98 -7.93 -10.15
CA HIS A 243 -19.33 -7.90 -10.70
C HIS A 243 -19.73 -6.45 -11.05
N VAL A 244 -19.57 -6.07 -12.32
CA VAL A 244 -19.86 -4.70 -12.77
C VAL A 244 -21.32 -4.54 -13.21
N HIS A 245 -22.07 -3.70 -12.51
CA HIS A 245 -23.47 -3.37 -12.76
C HIS A 245 -23.61 -2.04 -13.50
N PHE A 246 -23.63 -2.10 -14.82
CA PHE A 246 -23.86 -0.94 -15.68
C PHE A 246 -25.34 -0.47 -15.68
N GLY A 247 -25.56 0.81 -15.92
CA GLY A 247 -26.89 1.44 -15.88
C GLY A 247 -27.51 1.48 -14.48
N SER A 248 -26.70 1.31 -13.44
CA SER A 248 -27.13 1.21 -12.03
C SER A 248 -26.70 2.47 -11.29
N GLU A 249 -27.59 3.46 -11.24
CA GLU A 249 -27.36 4.70 -10.48
C GLU A 249 -27.69 4.47 -9.00
N VAL A 250 -26.65 4.55 -8.17
CA VAL A 250 -26.78 4.58 -6.70
C VAL A 250 -27.31 5.94 -6.28
N ILE A 251 -28.41 5.94 -5.54
CA ILE A 251 -29.08 7.15 -5.04
C ILE A 251 -28.97 7.32 -3.52
N ASP A 252 -28.70 6.23 -2.80
CA ASP A 252 -28.58 6.24 -1.34
C ASP A 252 -27.74 5.04 -0.85
N VAL A 253 -27.12 5.19 0.32
CA VAL A 253 -26.43 4.12 1.03
C VAL A 253 -26.81 4.20 2.51
N GLN A 254 -27.10 3.06 3.13
CA GLN A 254 -27.56 3.03 4.52
C GLN A 254 -26.85 1.94 5.30
N ARG A 255 -26.65 2.17 6.60
CA ARG A 255 -26.13 1.13 7.49
C ARG A 255 -27.27 0.22 7.91
N SER A 256 -27.10 -1.08 7.68
CA SER A 256 -28.02 -2.13 8.07
C SER A 256 -27.99 -2.33 9.59
N ARG A 257 -28.93 -3.12 10.11
CA ARG A 257 -28.96 -3.48 11.55
C ARG A 257 -27.79 -4.36 11.99
N ASN A 258 -27.08 -4.97 11.04
CA ASN A 258 -25.92 -5.84 11.31
C ASN A 258 -24.59 -5.10 11.06
N ASN A 259 -24.59 -3.76 11.10
CA ASN A 259 -23.44 -2.90 10.79
C ASN A 259 -22.85 -3.01 9.38
N GLN A 260 -23.49 -3.74 8.45
CA GLN A 260 -23.13 -3.81 7.04
C GLN A 260 -23.78 -2.68 6.22
N TRP A 261 -23.28 -2.42 5.02
CA TRP A 261 -23.75 -1.37 4.11
C TRP A 261 -24.78 -1.88 3.12
N GLU A 262 -25.89 -1.17 3.00
CA GLU A 262 -26.95 -1.39 2.03
C GLU A 262 -26.85 -0.35 0.90
N VAL A 263 -26.91 -0.79 -0.35
CA VAL A 263 -26.87 0.09 -1.53
C VAL A 263 -28.26 0.23 -2.13
N TYR A 264 -28.70 1.46 -2.39
CA TYR A 264 -29.98 1.75 -3.02
C TYR A 264 -29.77 2.33 -4.41
N LEU A 265 -30.35 1.63 -5.39
CA LEU A 265 -30.42 2.08 -6.77
C LEU A 265 -31.74 2.80 -7.04
N THR A 266 -31.83 3.48 -8.18
CA THR A 266 -33.11 4.01 -8.69
C THR A 266 -34.20 2.93 -8.83
N SER A 267 -33.81 1.66 -8.99
CA SER A 267 -34.68 0.49 -9.06
C SER A 267 -35.06 -0.12 -7.70
N GLY A 268 -34.44 0.32 -6.60
CA GLY A 268 -34.64 -0.20 -5.24
C GLY A 268 -33.34 -0.66 -4.56
N LYS A 269 -33.47 -1.25 -3.37
CA LYS A 269 -32.35 -1.84 -2.60
C LYS A 269 -31.70 -2.99 -3.40
N THR A 270 -30.36 -3.08 -3.36
CA THR A 270 -29.62 -4.23 -3.89
C THR A 270 -29.92 -5.51 -3.10
N ALA A 271 -29.60 -6.66 -3.70
CA ALA A 271 -29.82 -7.96 -3.06
C ALA A 271 -28.80 -8.27 -1.96
N ASN A 272 -27.59 -7.75 -2.09
CA ASN A 272 -26.49 -7.95 -1.17
C ASN A 272 -26.35 -6.76 -0.21
N ASP A 273 -25.96 -7.08 1.03
CA ASP A 273 -25.36 -6.15 1.99
C ASP A 273 -23.82 -6.34 1.93
N TYR A 274 -23.07 -5.28 2.26
CA TYR A 274 -21.63 -5.21 2.05
C TYR A 274 -20.87 -4.91 3.35
N ASP A 275 -19.70 -5.51 3.54
CA ASP A 275 -18.82 -5.20 4.67
C ASP A 275 -18.16 -3.83 4.48
N TYR A 276 -17.82 -3.53 3.22
CA TYR A 276 -17.16 -2.27 2.84
C TYR A 276 -17.86 -1.59 1.67
N LEU A 277 -17.86 -0.26 1.69
CA LEU A 277 -18.40 0.57 0.62
C LEU A 277 -17.40 1.68 0.25
N ILE A 278 -17.08 1.78 -1.04
CA ILE A 278 -16.16 2.76 -1.60
C ILE A 278 -16.91 3.70 -2.54
N LEU A 279 -17.02 4.96 -2.12
CA LEU A 279 -17.57 6.05 -2.92
C LEU A 279 -16.46 6.60 -3.85
N ALA A 280 -16.49 6.18 -5.12
CA ALA A 280 -15.54 6.59 -6.17
C ALA A 280 -16.09 7.63 -7.14
N ALA A 281 -17.36 8.00 -7.00
CA ALA A 281 -18.03 9.06 -7.73
C ALA A 281 -18.07 10.37 -6.92
N PRO A 282 -18.11 11.54 -7.57
CA PRO A 282 -18.32 12.82 -6.89
C PRO A 282 -19.66 12.85 -6.16
N LEU A 283 -19.65 13.21 -4.88
CA LEU A 283 -20.87 13.29 -4.07
C LEU A 283 -21.54 14.67 -4.17
N PRO A 284 -22.87 14.76 -4.31
CA PRO A 284 -23.58 16.04 -4.39
C PRO A 284 -23.38 16.96 -3.19
N ILE A 285 -23.14 16.38 -2.00
CA ILE A 285 -22.90 17.12 -0.75
C ILE A 285 -21.52 17.80 -0.74
N PHE A 286 -20.58 17.34 -1.57
CA PHE A 286 -19.25 17.93 -1.73
C PHE A 286 -19.15 18.58 -3.11
N GLN A 287 -19.71 19.79 -3.22
CA GLN A 287 -19.70 20.54 -4.47
C GLN A 287 -18.32 21.10 -4.78
N VAL A 288 -17.55 20.33 -5.56
CA VAL A 288 -16.35 20.82 -6.21
C VAL A 288 -16.76 21.39 -7.57
N PRO A 289 -16.51 22.68 -7.87
CA PRO A 289 -16.81 23.21 -9.19
C PRO A 289 -15.81 22.63 -10.20
N TYR A 290 -16.26 22.36 -11.43
CA TYR A 290 -15.43 21.79 -12.48
C TYR A 290 -15.22 22.76 -13.64
N VAL A 291 -14.08 22.62 -14.30
CA VAL A 291 -13.81 23.15 -15.62
C VAL A 291 -14.71 22.43 -16.62
N LYS A 292 -15.63 23.19 -17.21
CA LYS A 292 -16.46 22.75 -18.33
C LYS A 292 -15.60 22.85 -19.60
N LEU A 293 -15.03 21.73 -20.02
CA LEU A 293 -14.13 21.68 -21.16
C LEU A 293 -14.92 21.36 -22.43
N HIS A 294 -14.70 22.17 -23.46
CA HIS A 294 -15.19 21.98 -24.80
C HIS A 294 -14.08 21.37 -25.66
N VAL A 295 -14.30 20.12 -26.07
CA VAL A 295 -13.39 19.38 -26.94
C VAL A 295 -13.98 19.36 -28.34
N THR A 296 -13.28 20.01 -29.28
CA THR A 296 -13.60 19.93 -30.70
C THR A 296 -12.55 19.04 -31.37
N LEU A 297 -12.99 17.87 -31.80
CA LEU A 297 -12.24 16.98 -32.68
C LEU A 297 -12.68 17.22 -34.12
N LEU A 298 -11.74 17.22 -35.04
CA LEU A 298 -12.04 17.23 -36.46
C LEU A 298 -11.03 16.39 -37.25
N THR A 299 -11.40 16.00 -38.47
CA THR A 299 -10.43 15.54 -39.47
C THR A 299 -10.25 16.58 -40.57
N THR A 300 -9.01 16.78 -40.99
CA THR A 300 -8.63 17.70 -42.05
C THR A 300 -7.58 17.10 -42.96
N ASN A 301 -7.60 17.44 -44.26
CA ASN A 301 -6.51 17.15 -45.18
C ASN A 301 -5.49 18.30 -45.30
N ALA A 302 -5.69 19.39 -44.55
CA ALA A 302 -4.71 20.46 -44.45
C ALA A 302 -3.58 20.02 -43.53
N THR A 303 -2.34 20.04 -44.05
CA THR A 303 -1.13 19.69 -43.29
C THR A 303 -0.66 20.80 -42.34
N THR A 304 -1.26 21.99 -42.44
CA THR A 304 -1.00 23.16 -41.57
C THR A 304 -2.23 24.06 -41.53
N TYR A 305 -2.25 25.01 -40.58
CA TYR A 305 -3.26 26.06 -40.50
C TYR A 305 -3.17 27.04 -41.67
N ALA A 306 -4.28 27.71 -41.98
CA ALA A 306 -4.35 28.75 -42.99
C ALA A 306 -3.61 30.04 -42.58
N ASP A 307 -3.14 30.77 -43.59
CA ASP A 307 -2.47 32.05 -43.40
C ASP A 307 -3.36 33.05 -42.64
N ASN A 308 -2.81 33.66 -41.59
CA ASN A 308 -3.51 34.61 -40.71
C ASN A 308 -4.77 34.04 -40.02
N ALA A 309 -4.92 32.71 -39.96
CA ALA A 309 -6.01 32.07 -39.21
C ALA A 309 -6.04 32.50 -37.74
N LEU A 310 -4.88 32.76 -37.14
CA LEU A 310 -4.73 33.46 -35.88
C LEU A 310 -3.76 34.64 -36.03
N PRO A 311 -3.90 35.70 -35.23
CA PRO A 311 -2.92 36.78 -35.17
C PRO A 311 -1.51 36.24 -34.87
N GLY A 312 -0.50 36.71 -35.61
CA GLY A 312 0.89 36.36 -35.33
C GLY A 312 1.30 34.90 -35.61
N LEU A 313 0.47 34.13 -36.33
CA LEU A 313 0.76 32.72 -36.65
C LEU A 313 2.09 32.59 -37.44
N GLY A 314 2.30 33.51 -38.39
CA GLY A 314 3.48 33.56 -39.27
C GLY A 314 3.52 32.43 -40.30
N GLU A 315 4.61 32.35 -41.06
CA GLU A 315 4.88 31.22 -41.96
C GLU A 315 5.32 29.98 -41.16
N ASN A 316 4.83 28.79 -41.52
CA ASN A 316 5.13 27.49 -40.90
C ASN A 316 4.88 27.45 -39.38
N PRO A 317 3.61 27.54 -38.95
CA PRO A 317 3.24 27.44 -37.55
C PRO A 317 3.51 26.05 -36.96
N PRO A 318 3.82 25.93 -35.65
CA PRO A 318 3.95 24.63 -34.98
C PRO A 318 2.65 23.85 -34.99
N THR A 319 2.71 22.52 -35.12
CA THR A 319 1.54 21.62 -35.20
C THR A 319 0.76 21.50 -33.88
N MET A 320 1.40 21.88 -32.76
CA MET A 320 0.75 22.07 -31.47
C MET A 320 0.85 23.54 -31.04
N ILE A 321 -0.28 24.17 -30.77
CA ILE A 321 -0.39 25.52 -30.22
C ILE A 321 -0.90 25.41 -28.79
N LEU A 322 -0.07 25.82 -27.84
CA LEU A 322 -0.41 25.96 -26.42
C LEU A 322 -0.64 27.43 -26.09
N THR A 323 -1.49 27.73 -25.12
CA THR A 323 -1.78 29.13 -24.75
C THR A 323 -1.22 29.49 -23.38
N THR A 324 -0.76 30.74 -23.23
CA THR A 324 -0.41 31.34 -21.93
C THR A 324 -1.28 32.59 -21.67
N ASN A 325 -1.63 32.84 -20.41
CA ASN A 325 -2.40 34.00 -20.00
C ASN A 325 -1.51 35.22 -19.67
N GLU A 326 -0.20 35.15 -19.92
CA GLU A 326 0.80 36.17 -19.57
C GLU A 326 0.46 37.58 -20.08
N GLU A 327 0.09 37.71 -21.35
CA GLU A 327 -0.21 39.02 -21.96
C GLU A 327 -1.56 39.58 -21.48
N ALA A 328 -2.54 38.69 -21.28
CA ALA A 328 -3.84 39.06 -20.72
C ALA A 328 -3.71 39.57 -19.28
N ARG A 329 -2.86 38.91 -18.48
CA ARG A 329 -2.57 39.28 -17.08
C ARG A 329 -1.91 40.66 -16.96
N LYS A 330 -1.10 41.08 -17.94
CA LYS A 330 -0.48 42.43 -17.99
C LYS A 330 -1.46 43.57 -18.27
N HIS A 331 -2.53 43.30 -19.00
CA HIS A 331 -3.44 44.33 -19.52
C HIS A 331 -4.82 44.34 -18.86
N SER A 332 -5.10 43.39 -17.96
CA SER A 332 -6.30 43.37 -17.16
C SER A 332 -6.02 43.84 -15.74
N SER A 333 -6.82 44.78 -15.22
CA SER A 333 -6.85 45.12 -13.79
C SER A 333 -7.67 44.13 -12.95
N TYR A 334 -8.24 43.10 -13.59
CA TYR A 334 -9.10 42.09 -12.97
C TYR A 334 -8.67 40.68 -13.41
N PHE A 335 -8.57 39.78 -12.45
CA PHE A 335 -8.45 38.32 -12.65
C PHE A 335 -9.72 37.78 -13.32
N THR A 336 -9.93 38.03 -14.61
CA THR A 336 -11.16 37.63 -15.31
C THR A 336 -11.01 36.22 -15.87
N LYS A 337 -11.89 35.32 -15.41
CA LYS A 337 -12.34 34.17 -16.19
C LYS A 337 -13.54 34.58 -17.06
N PRO A 338 -13.67 34.06 -18.29
CA PRO A 338 -12.70 33.23 -19.01
C PRO A 338 -11.47 34.04 -19.48
N SER A 339 -10.37 33.34 -19.82
CA SER A 339 -9.22 33.96 -20.50
C SER A 339 -9.73 34.67 -21.76
N PRO A 340 -9.16 35.83 -22.17
CA PRO A 340 -9.50 36.43 -23.47
C PRO A 340 -9.09 35.55 -24.66
N LEU A 341 -8.37 34.44 -24.41
CA LEU A 341 -8.09 33.39 -25.37
C LEU A 341 -9.25 32.39 -25.39
N ASN A 342 -9.92 32.28 -26.54
CA ASN A 342 -11.03 31.36 -26.79
C ASN A 342 -10.59 29.89 -26.97
N PHE A 343 -9.39 29.53 -26.51
CA PHE A 343 -8.89 28.15 -26.49
C PHE A 343 -7.73 27.97 -25.49
N ASN A 344 -7.54 26.74 -25.03
CA ASN A 344 -6.42 26.28 -24.22
C ASN A 344 -5.30 25.71 -25.10
N SER A 345 -5.66 24.88 -26.08
CA SER A 345 -4.72 24.29 -27.04
C SER A 345 -5.37 23.91 -28.37
N ILE A 346 -4.55 23.83 -29.43
CA ILE A 346 -4.89 23.26 -30.74
C ILE A 346 -3.77 22.29 -31.11
N ASN A 347 -4.08 21.03 -31.41
CA ASN A 347 -3.06 20.02 -31.66
C ASN A 347 -3.42 19.10 -32.84
N TYR A 348 -2.51 18.96 -33.79
CA TYR A 348 -2.52 17.85 -34.75
C TYR A 348 -2.07 16.57 -34.02
N VAL A 349 -3.01 15.65 -33.79
CA VAL A 349 -2.79 14.50 -32.90
C VAL A 349 -2.17 13.31 -33.62
N GLN A 350 -2.76 12.93 -34.75
CA GLN A 350 -2.41 11.72 -35.51
C GLN A 350 -3.04 11.75 -36.90
N GLN A 351 -2.62 10.84 -37.78
CA GLN A 351 -3.45 10.49 -38.94
C GLN A 351 -4.75 9.84 -38.47
N ALA A 352 -5.87 10.14 -39.13
CA ALA A 352 -7.16 9.56 -38.79
C ALA A 352 -7.15 8.03 -39.04
N LYS A 353 -6.43 7.62 -40.09
CA LYS A 353 -6.17 6.23 -40.43
C LYS A 353 -4.79 6.11 -41.06
N GLU A 354 -4.07 5.05 -40.75
CA GLU A 354 -2.76 4.79 -41.35
C GLU A 354 -2.83 4.84 -42.89
N GLY A 355 -1.97 5.66 -43.49
CA GLY A 355 -1.88 5.82 -44.95
C GLY A 355 -2.97 6.72 -45.58
N SER A 356 -3.85 7.32 -44.78
CA SER A 356 -4.81 8.33 -45.25
C SER A 356 -4.19 9.74 -45.31
N ASP A 357 -4.79 10.64 -46.10
CA ASP A 357 -4.44 12.06 -46.15
C ASP A 357 -5.18 12.89 -45.08
N GLU A 358 -5.87 12.23 -44.14
CA GLU A 358 -6.64 12.87 -43.08
C GLU A 358 -5.85 12.91 -41.78
N HIS A 359 -5.79 14.09 -41.18
CA HIS A 359 -5.20 14.34 -39.88
C HIS A 359 -6.29 14.68 -38.88
N VAL A 360 -6.22 14.09 -37.68
CA VAL A 360 -7.07 14.47 -36.55
C VAL A 360 -6.50 15.70 -35.89
N VAL A 361 -7.31 16.75 -35.75
CA VAL A 361 -6.99 17.92 -34.92
C VAL A 361 -7.90 17.95 -33.71
N LYS A 362 -7.32 18.23 -32.55
CA LYS A 362 -8.00 18.38 -31.26
C LYS A 362 -7.85 19.81 -30.77
N ILE A 363 -8.96 20.41 -30.36
CA ILE A 363 -9.02 21.76 -29.81
C ILE A 363 -9.69 21.70 -28.45
N PHE A 364 -9.04 22.30 -27.45
CA PHE A 364 -9.57 22.49 -26.10
C PHE A 364 -9.95 23.96 -25.89
N SER A 365 -11.14 24.20 -25.37
CA SER A 365 -11.65 25.54 -25.00
C SER A 365 -12.49 25.47 -23.72
N GLU A 366 -12.56 26.60 -23.00
CA GLU A 366 -13.46 26.81 -21.86
C GLU A 366 -14.70 27.65 -22.26
N ASP A 367 -14.77 28.14 -23.50
CA ASP A 367 -15.84 29.02 -24.01
C ASP A 367 -16.89 28.19 -24.78
N ASP A 368 -18.16 28.35 -24.38
CA ASP A 368 -19.33 27.66 -24.92
C ASP A 368 -19.56 27.93 -26.42
N ASP A 369 -19.19 29.14 -26.89
CA ASP A 369 -19.44 29.59 -28.27
C ASP A 369 -18.19 29.52 -29.17
N ALA A 370 -17.06 29.05 -28.63
CA ALA A 370 -15.81 28.97 -29.38
C ALA A 370 -15.81 27.83 -30.40
N TRP A 371 -15.14 28.06 -31.54
CA TRP A 371 -14.89 27.08 -32.59
C TRP A 371 -16.15 26.61 -33.32
N SER A 372 -16.95 27.57 -33.79
CA SER A 372 -18.02 27.33 -34.76
C SER A 372 -17.46 26.69 -36.05
N ASP A 373 -18.32 26.08 -36.87
CA ASP A 373 -17.90 25.53 -38.16
C ASP A 373 -17.21 26.60 -39.02
N GLY A 374 -17.66 27.85 -38.94
CA GLY A 374 -17.03 28.98 -39.64
C GLY A 374 -15.60 29.28 -39.14
N ASP A 375 -15.36 29.17 -37.83
CA ASP A 375 -14.03 29.34 -37.25
C ASP A 375 -13.09 28.21 -37.69
N LEU A 376 -13.57 26.97 -37.70
CA LEU A 376 -12.82 25.80 -38.17
C LEU A 376 -12.50 25.91 -39.67
N HIS A 377 -13.46 26.32 -40.49
CA HIS A 377 -13.23 26.58 -41.90
C HIS A 377 -12.20 27.68 -42.11
N SER A 378 -12.24 28.75 -41.31
CA SER A 378 -11.24 29.81 -41.37
C SER A 378 -9.86 29.30 -40.95
N LEU A 379 -9.80 28.46 -39.91
CA LEU A 379 -8.56 27.86 -39.40
C LEU A 379 -7.85 27.00 -40.44
N PHE A 380 -8.59 26.25 -41.26
CA PHE A 380 -8.03 25.32 -42.25
C PHE A 380 -8.18 25.77 -43.71
N GLY A 381 -8.58 27.02 -43.97
CA GLY A 381 -8.58 27.59 -45.33
C GLY A 381 -9.78 27.19 -46.19
N GLY A 382 -10.88 26.80 -45.56
CA GLY A 382 -12.19 26.63 -46.17
C GLY A 382 -12.90 25.32 -45.79
N PRO A 383 -14.21 25.21 -46.07
CA PRO A 383 -15.03 24.04 -45.73
C PRO A 383 -14.59 22.76 -46.41
N GLN A 384 -13.95 22.85 -47.60
CA GLN A 384 -13.45 21.69 -48.32
C GLN A 384 -12.30 20.95 -47.61
N ASN A 385 -11.64 21.60 -46.66
CA ASN A 385 -10.52 21.03 -45.93
C ASN A 385 -10.93 20.38 -44.61
N VAL A 386 -12.16 20.59 -44.13
CA VAL A 386 -12.68 20.00 -42.89
C VAL A 386 -13.65 18.88 -43.26
N ARG A 387 -13.31 17.63 -42.92
CA ARG A 387 -14.04 16.44 -43.40
C ARG A 387 -15.00 15.88 -42.36
N TRP A 388 -14.67 16.00 -41.08
CA TRP A 388 -15.48 15.51 -39.98
C TRP A 388 -15.29 16.43 -38.78
N ILE A 389 -16.35 16.62 -37.98
CA ILE A 389 -16.32 17.41 -36.75
C ILE A 389 -17.10 16.63 -35.69
N HIS A 390 -16.51 16.54 -34.50
CA HIS A 390 -17.13 16.02 -33.30
C HIS A 390 -16.90 16.99 -32.15
N ARG A 391 -17.98 17.38 -31.48
CA ARG A 391 -17.93 18.28 -30.33
C ARG A 391 -18.37 17.51 -29.10
N HIS A 392 -17.56 17.55 -28.06
CA HIS A 392 -17.86 16.96 -26.76
C HIS A 392 -17.68 17.99 -25.66
N THR A 393 -18.57 17.96 -24.67
CA THR A 393 -18.50 18.84 -23.51
C THR A 393 -18.67 18.01 -22.26
N PHE A 394 -17.76 18.19 -21.31
CA PHE A 394 -17.79 17.50 -20.04
C PHE A 394 -17.13 18.31 -18.93
N ASN A 395 -17.46 17.96 -17.70
CA ASN A 395 -16.77 18.42 -16.51
C ASN A 395 -15.45 17.65 -16.42
N ALA A 396 -14.39 18.24 -16.98
CA ALA A 396 -13.12 17.56 -17.16
C ALA A 396 -12.34 17.50 -15.84
N TYR A 397 -12.03 18.67 -15.28
CA TYR A 397 -11.17 18.78 -14.12
C TYR A 397 -11.86 19.57 -13.02
N PRO A 398 -11.72 19.19 -11.74
CA PRO A 398 -12.11 20.07 -10.64
C PRO A 398 -11.27 21.35 -10.69
N TYR A 399 -11.83 22.46 -10.22
CA TYR A 399 -11.02 23.65 -9.97
C TYR A 399 -10.11 23.41 -8.77
N LEU A 400 -8.81 23.42 -9.04
CA LEU A 400 -7.74 23.11 -8.09
C LEU A 400 -7.32 24.42 -7.39
N GLN A 401 -8.26 25.09 -6.73
CA GLN A 401 -8.00 26.40 -6.12
C GLN A 401 -7.17 26.29 -4.84
N PRO A 402 -6.32 27.29 -4.54
CA PRO A 402 -5.62 27.37 -3.25
C PRO A 402 -6.60 27.27 -2.08
N ARG A 403 -6.36 26.29 -1.20
CA ARG A 403 -7.25 26.00 -0.08
C ARG A 403 -6.56 26.38 1.22
N LYS A 404 -7.10 27.39 1.90
CA LYS A 404 -6.55 27.85 3.19
C LYS A 404 -6.96 26.96 4.36
N GLN A 405 -8.16 26.39 4.29
CA GLN A 405 -8.74 25.47 5.28
C GLN A 405 -8.80 24.07 4.67
N ILE A 406 -7.71 23.32 4.83
CA ILE A 406 -7.59 21.94 4.33
C ILE A 406 -8.33 20.97 5.25
N GLU A 407 -8.37 21.30 6.54
CA GLU A 407 -9.14 20.65 7.60
C GLU A 407 -10.66 20.58 7.32
N ASP A 408 -11.18 21.40 6.41
CA ASP A 408 -12.60 21.38 5.98
C ASP A 408 -12.88 20.34 4.87
N LEU A 409 -11.85 19.62 4.38
CA LEU A 409 -12.03 18.53 3.44
C LEU A 409 -12.70 17.34 4.16
N PRO A 410 -13.58 16.58 3.47
CA PRO A 410 -14.12 15.37 4.07
C PRO A 410 -13.01 14.35 4.35
N PRO A 411 -13.19 13.44 5.30
CA PRO A 411 -12.24 12.36 5.51
C PRO A 411 -12.23 11.37 4.35
N PHE A 412 -11.14 10.61 4.20
CA PHE A 412 -11.08 9.40 3.40
C PHE A 412 -12.01 8.32 3.96
N LYS A 413 -12.08 8.18 5.28
CA LYS A 413 -12.98 7.27 5.99
C LYS A 413 -14.15 8.08 6.56
N ILE A 414 -15.32 7.95 5.95
CA ILE A 414 -16.53 8.67 6.39
C ILE A 414 -17.12 8.01 7.65
N ASP A 415 -17.10 6.68 7.67
CA ASP A 415 -17.58 5.85 8.76
C ASP A 415 -16.85 4.49 8.67
N GLU A 416 -17.00 3.64 9.68
CA GLU A 416 -16.50 2.28 9.67
C GLU A 416 -17.03 1.51 8.44
N GLY A 417 -16.10 1.01 7.63
CA GLY A 417 -16.41 0.34 6.38
C GLY A 417 -16.84 1.26 5.22
N LEU A 418 -16.90 2.59 5.40
CA LEU A 418 -17.32 3.54 4.36
C LEU A 418 -16.21 4.53 3.99
N TYR A 419 -15.75 4.44 2.74
CA TYR A 419 -14.62 5.22 2.24
C TYR A 419 -15.00 6.15 1.09
N TYR A 420 -14.36 7.32 1.02
CA TYR A 420 -14.56 8.32 -0.02
C TYR A 420 -13.25 8.71 -0.71
N THR A 421 -12.95 8.03 -1.81
CA THR A 421 -11.73 8.24 -2.60
C THR A 421 -11.70 9.57 -3.36
N ASN A 422 -12.89 10.12 -3.67
CA ASN A 422 -13.02 11.31 -4.50
C ASN A 422 -12.65 12.60 -3.75
N VAL A 423 -12.38 12.55 -2.43
CA VAL A 423 -11.88 13.73 -1.70
C VAL A 423 -10.59 14.29 -2.28
N MET A 424 -9.77 13.46 -2.92
CA MET A 424 -8.50 13.91 -3.53
C MET A 424 -8.66 14.84 -4.72
N GLU A 425 -9.85 14.88 -5.33
CA GLU A 425 -10.08 15.64 -6.55
C GLU A 425 -9.69 17.12 -6.49
N PRO A 426 -9.96 17.88 -5.41
CA PRO A 426 -9.54 19.28 -5.34
C PRO A 426 -8.04 19.46 -5.13
N MET A 427 -7.26 18.39 -4.87
CA MET A 427 -5.82 18.41 -4.60
C MET A 427 -4.99 17.88 -5.78
N ILE A 428 -5.30 16.67 -6.27
CA ILE A 428 -4.60 16.02 -7.38
C ILE A 428 -5.62 15.20 -8.18
N SER A 429 -5.46 15.15 -9.51
CA SER A 429 -6.34 14.33 -10.35
C SER A 429 -6.15 12.83 -10.08
N LYS A 430 -7.29 12.13 -9.93
CA LYS A 430 -7.56 10.81 -9.29
C LYS A 430 -6.66 9.61 -9.61
N GLN A 431 -5.79 9.66 -10.60
CA GLN A 431 -5.06 8.47 -11.03
C GLN A 431 -3.91 8.05 -10.11
N MET A 432 -3.57 8.90 -9.15
CA MET A 432 -2.27 8.86 -8.48
C MET A 432 -2.33 8.39 -7.02
N ILE A 433 -3.49 8.33 -6.35
CA ILE A 433 -3.57 8.07 -4.89
C ILE A 433 -4.75 7.15 -4.57
N ASN A 434 -4.62 5.87 -4.91
CA ASN A 434 -5.45 4.81 -4.32
C ASN A 434 -4.70 4.01 -3.24
N ILE A 435 -3.39 4.27 -3.06
CA ILE A 435 -2.55 3.53 -2.10
C ILE A 435 -2.91 3.87 -0.65
N ALA A 436 -3.28 5.13 -0.38
CA ALA A 436 -3.77 5.58 0.93
C ALA A 436 -4.97 4.75 1.44
N ILE A 437 -5.87 4.35 0.54
CA ILE A 437 -7.12 3.64 0.86
C ILE A 437 -6.94 2.12 0.82
N ILE A 438 -6.06 1.62 -0.05
CA ILE A 438 -5.64 0.21 -0.05
C ILE A 438 -4.96 -0.13 1.29
N GLY A 439 -4.15 0.78 1.85
CA GLY A 439 -3.60 0.63 3.21
C GLY A 439 -4.68 0.50 4.29
N SER A 440 -5.76 1.31 4.22
CA SER A 440 -6.85 1.32 5.23
C SER A 440 -7.69 0.07 5.15
N LEU A 441 -7.98 -0.35 3.91
CA LEU A 441 -8.72 -1.56 3.65
C LEU A 441 -7.90 -2.80 3.95
N LEU A 442 -6.57 -2.77 3.89
CA LEU A 442 -5.73 -3.92 4.28
C LEU A 442 -5.44 -3.97 5.79
N ALA A 443 -5.30 -2.82 6.45
CA ALA A 443 -5.30 -2.75 7.92
C ALA A 443 -6.65 -3.22 8.50
N GLY A 444 -7.77 -2.92 7.82
CA GLY A 444 -9.10 -3.40 8.18
C GLY A 444 -9.49 -4.79 7.65
N ALA A 445 -8.87 -5.28 6.57
CA ALA A 445 -9.16 -6.59 5.96
C ALA A 445 -8.24 -7.72 6.45
N SER A 446 -7.32 -7.44 7.37
CA SER A 446 -6.64 -8.50 8.09
C SER A 446 -6.25 -8.03 9.48
N ALA A 447 -7.08 -8.35 10.47
CA ALA A 447 -6.55 -8.69 11.78
C ALA A 447 -5.69 -9.94 11.61
N GLN A 448 -4.41 -9.70 11.35
CA GLN A 448 -3.47 -10.76 11.05
C GLN A 448 -3.17 -11.50 12.33
N VAL A 449 -3.42 -12.81 12.32
CA VAL A 449 -2.88 -13.69 13.35
C VAL A 449 -1.37 -13.86 13.16
N TYR A 450 -0.92 -13.86 11.90
CA TYR A 450 0.46 -14.15 11.52
C TYR A 450 1.14 -12.91 10.93
N PRO A 451 2.41 -12.65 11.27
CA PRO A 451 3.13 -11.49 10.75
C PRO A 451 3.32 -11.58 9.24
N THR A 452 3.16 -10.45 8.55
CA THR A 452 3.50 -10.32 7.11
C THR A 452 4.88 -9.68 6.87
N GLY A 453 5.51 -9.14 7.91
CA GLY A 453 6.88 -8.62 7.89
C GLY A 453 7.93 -9.70 8.11
N THR A 454 9.18 -9.43 7.68
CA THR A 454 10.30 -10.32 8.05
C THR A 454 10.60 -10.20 9.54
N MET A 455 10.99 -11.29 10.18
CA MET A 455 11.41 -11.31 11.58
C MET A 455 12.67 -10.43 11.83
N GLY A 456 13.36 -9.92 10.81
CA GLY A 456 14.51 -9.01 11.00
C GLY A 456 15.75 -9.68 11.63
N PRO A 457 16.87 -8.95 11.76
CA PRO A 457 18.15 -9.52 12.19
C PRO A 457 18.22 -9.83 13.69
N THR A 458 17.33 -9.26 14.51
CA THR A 458 17.25 -9.49 15.95
C THR A 458 16.37 -10.67 16.33
N ASN A 459 15.59 -11.23 15.42
CA ASN A 459 14.74 -12.41 15.71
C ASN A 459 15.24 -13.62 14.94
N PRO A 460 16.02 -14.51 15.57
CA PRO A 460 16.38 -15.77 14.94
C PRO A 460 15.18 -16.70 14.81
N MET A 461 15.34 -17.80 14.09
CA MET A 461 14.31 -18.83 14.00
C MET A 461 14.01 -19.43 15.39
N PRO A 462 12.73 -19.76 15.70
CA PRO A 462 12.37 -20.44 16.94
C PRO A 462 13.13 -21.77 17.05
N THR A 463 14.11 -21.82 17.94
CA THR A 463 15.09 -22.91 18.00
C THR A 463 15.47 -23.19 19.43
N MET A 464 15.39 -24.46 19.84
CA MET A 464 15.86 -24.94 21.15
C MET A 464 17.34 -25.27 21.11
N ASP A 465 17.96 -25.39 22.29
CA ASP A 465 19.36 -25.77 22.46
C ASP A 465 20.31 -24.83 21.71
N THR A 466 20.15 -23.53 21.94
CA THR A 466 20.93 -22.47 21.27
C THR A 466 22.02 -21.87 22.16
N ALA A 467 22.98 -21.20 21.53
CA ALA A 467 24.15 -20.61 22.17
C ALA A 467 23.78 -19.74 23.39
N ILE A 468 24.47 -19.96 24.51
CA ILE A 468 24.24 -19.23 25.75
C ILE A 468 25.03 -17.92 25.70
N ASN A 469 24.33 -16.81 25.52
CA ASN A 469 24.92 -15.48 25.45
C ASN A 469 24.12 -14.47 26.29
N GLN A 470 24.66 -14.09 27.45
CA GLN A 470 24.05 -13.08 28.33
C GLN A 470 24.18 -11.64 27.81
N GLY A 471 24.97 -11.41 26.75
CA GLY A 471 25.04 -10.15 26.01
C GLY A 471 24.29 -10.21 24.67
N SER A 472 23.32 -11.11 24.53
CA SER A 472 22.53 -11.22 23.30
C SER A 472 21.58 -10.04 23.12
N ASP A 473 21.40 -9.66 21.86
CA ASP A 473 20.41 -8.68 21.39
C ASP A 473 19.22 -9.35 20.69
N ALA A 474 19.01 -10.65 20.94
CA ALA A 474 17.86 -11.35 20.39
C ALA A 474 16.55 -10.78 20.95
N ARG A 475 15.58 -10.57 20.07
CA ARG A 475 14.25 -9.99 20.40
C ARG A 475 13.09 -10.93 20.06
N LEU A 476 13.37 -12.24 19.88
CA LEU A 476 12.34 -13.25 19.69
C LEU A 476 11.91 -13.85 21.02
N LEU A 477 10.71 -13.49 21.47
CA LEU A 477 10.05 -14.04 22.65
C LEU A 477 9.22 -15.27 22.26
N SER A 478 9.32 -16.37 22.99
CA SER A 478 8.47 -17.55 22.77
C SER A 478 7.63 -17.86 24.00
N ILE A 479 6.35 -18.21 23.85
CA ILE A 479 5.48 -18.68 24.93
C ILE A 479 4.89 -20.03 24.54
N ASN A 480 5.60 -21.10 24.89
CA ASN A 480 5.20 -22.46 24.53
C ASN A 480 4.51 -23.20 25.68
N GLY A 481 4.84 -22.83 26.93
CA GLY A 481 4.27 -23.43 28.13
C GLY A 481 4.89 -22.87 29.40
N PRO A 482 4.47 -23.36 30.58
CA PRO A 482 4.89 -22.81 31.86
C PRO A 482 6.35 -23.08 32.22
N ASP A 483 7.04 -24.01 31.52
CA ASP A 483 8.47 -24.28 31.68
C ASP A 483 9.32 -23.84 30.49
N ASP A 484 8.70 -23.48 29.35
CA ASP A 484 9.35 -23.04 28.11
C ASP A 484 8.72 -21.73 27.64
N PHE A 485 9.24 -20.62 28.18
CA PHE A 485 8.83 -19.29 27.76
C PHE A 485 9.96 -18.27 27.86
N CYS A 486 9.75 -17.12 27.26
CA CYS A 486 10.62 -15.96 27.34
C CYS A 486 9.84 -14.73 27.82
N LEU A 487 10.57 -13.74 28.29
CA LEU A 487 10.10 -12.40 28.62
C LEU A 487 11.04 -11.37 28.00
N PHE A 488 10.57 -10.14 27.85
CA PHE A 488 11.43 -9.01 27.48
C PHE A 488 11.90 -8.28 28.74
N ALA A 489 13.17 -7.91 28.77
CA ALA A 489 13.74 -7.11 29.86
C ALA A 489 14.90 -6.22 29.39
N PRO A 490 15.28 -5.18 30.16
CA PRO A 490 16.34 -4.24 29.79
C PRO A 490 17.68 -4.91 29.42
N GLN A 491 18.35 -4.36 28.40
CA GLN A 491 19.69 -4.82 28.02
C GLN A 491 20.70 -4.64 29.15
N GLU A 492 20.56 -3.56 29.92
CA GLU A 492 21.44 -3.17 31.01
C GLU A 492 20.63 -2.80 32.24
N SER A 493 21.17 -3.04 33.43
CA SER A 493 20.52 -2.63 34.69
C SER A 493 20.62 -1.12 34.90
N GLY A 494 19.55 -0.48 35.39
CA GLY A 494 19.58 0.93 35.79
C GLY A 494 18.38 1.77 35.34
N PRO A 495 17.99 1.76 34.06
CA PRO A 495 16.81 2.49 33.61
C PRO A 495 15.51 1.79 34.03
N GLU A 496 14.43 2.58 34.15
CA GLU A 496 13.06 2.04 34.23
C GLU A 496 12.71 1.45 32.86
N ILE A 497 11.96 0.34 32.85
CA ILE A 497 11.64 -0.37 31.61
C ILE A 497 10.86 0.51 30.64
N GLY A 498 9.97 1.37 31.15
CA GLY A 498 9.23 2.36 30.39
C GLY A 498 10.11 3.38 29.63
N ASP A 499 11.35 3.60 30.09
CA ASP A 499 12.31 4.48 29.40
C ASP A 499 13.09 3.75 28.28
N VAL A 500 13.07 2.43 28.25
CA VAL A 500 13.89 1.58 27.35
C VAL A 500 13.07 0.53 26.59
N GLU A 501 11.75 0.70 26.50
CA GLU A 501 10.83 -0.24 25.85
C GLU A 501 11.27 -0.59 24.42
N GLY A 502 11.74 0.39 23.65
CA GLY A 502 12.21 0.20 22.28
C GLY A 502 13.49 -0.64 22.14
N GLU A 503 14.23 -0.85 23.23
CA GLU A 503 15.54 -1.53 23.19
C GLU A 503 15.67 -2.79 24.05
N VAL A 504 14.62 -3.21 24.76
CA VAL A 504 14.60 -4.46 25.54
C VAL A 504 14.90 -5.71 24.69
N VAL A 505 15.34 -6.78 25.35
CA VAL A 505 15.79 -8.03 24.72
C VAL A 505 15.14 -9.25 25.37
N ALA A 506 15.10 -10.36 24.64
CA ALA A 506 14.49 -11.60 25.10
C ALA A 506 15.37 -12.32 26.13
N TRP A 507 14.74 -12.74 27.22
CA TRP A 507 15.27 -13.64 28.24
C TRP A 507 14.39 -14.88 28.34
N CYS A 508 14.95 -16.07 28.20
CA CYS A 508 14.19 -17.33 28.15
C CYS A 508 14.49 -18.24 29.34
N THR A 509 13.52 -19.07 29.73
CA THR A 509 13.70 -20.11 30.77
C THR A 509 14.58 -21.27 30.30
N LYS A 510 14.75 -21.43 28.99
CA LYS A 510 15.59 -22.47 28.34
C LYS A 510 16.55 -21.85 27.33
N PRO A 511 17.68 -22.51 27.00
CA PRO A 511 18.60 -22.03 25.96
C PRO A 511 17.91 -22.09 24.59
N ARG A 512 17.37 -20.96 24.13
CA ARG A 512 16.62 -20.91 22.87
C ARG A 512 16.74 -19.54 22.20
N ASN A 513 16.46 -19.51 20.89
CA ASN A 513 16.40 -18.29 20.07
C ASN A 513 17.61 -17.36 20.21
N ASN A 514 18.81 -17.88 20.53
CA ASN A 514 19.97 -17.07 20.91
C ASN A 514 19.70 -16.06 22.04
N ALA A 515 18.61 -16.19 22.78
CA ALA A 515 18.18 -15.26 23.81
C ALA A 515 19.05 -15.36 25.05
N ARG A 516 18.95 -14.37 25.92
CA ARG A 516 19.57 -14.43 27.25
C ARG A 516 18.86 -15.50 28.07
N LEU A 517 19.56 -16.09 29.04
CA LEU A 517 18.99 -17.15 29.89
C LEU A 517 18.59 -16.58 31.24
N ILE A 518 17.33 -16.79 31.66
CA ILE A 518 16.82 -16.37 32.97
C ILE A 518 17.50 -17.22 34.05
N PRO A 519 18.14 -16.63 35.08
CA PRO A 519 18.77 -17.40 36.15
C PRO A 519 17.79 -18.30 36.92
N ASP A 520 18.18 -19.55 37.17
CA ASP A 520 17.42 -20.47 38.03
C ASP A 520 17.06 -19.83 39.39
N GLY A 521 15.81 -20.01 39.82
CA GLY A 521 15.28 -19.41 41.05
C GLY A 521 14.91 -17.91 40.94
N THR A 522 14.82 -17.38 39.73
CA THR A 522 14.21 -16.05 39.46
C THR A 522 12.70 -16.10 39.58
N ILE A 523 12.06 -17.14 39.01
CA ILE A 523 10.61 -17.29 38.94
C ILE A 523 10.09 -18.08 40.15
N THR A 524 9.06 -17.57 40.83
CA THR A 524 8.42 -18.17 42.01
C THR A 524 7.02 -18.71 41.74
N ALA A 525 6.37 -18.27 40.67
CA ALA A 525 5.09 -18.79 40.20
C ALA A 525 4.95 -18.66 38.68
N VAL A 526 4.20 -19.57 38.05
CA VAL A 526 3.79 -19.48 36.64
C VAL A 526 2.38 -20.02 36.47
N HIS A 527 1.51 -19.25 35.83
CA HIS A 527 0.25 -19.76 35.32
C HIS A 527 0.22 -19.62 33.81
N TYR A 528 -0.06 -20.70 33.09
CA TYR A 528 -0.20 -20.70 31.63
C TYR A 528 -1.61 -21.13 31.22
N GLN A 529 -2.26 -20.35 30.37
CA GLN A 529 -3.62 -20.60 29.91
C GLN A 529 -3.70 -20.65 28.39
N LYS A 530 -4.44 -21.64 27.89
CA LYS A 530 -4.79 -21.76 26.47
C LYS A 530 -6.27 -21.50 26.30
N THR A 531 -6.61 -20.57 25.43
CA THR A 531 -8.00 -20.30 25.04
C THR A 531 -8.18 -20.55 23.54
N PRO A 532 -9.42 -20.59 23.03
CA PRO A 532 -9.65 -20.65 21.59
C PRO A 532 -9.22 -19.40 20.81
N ALA A 533 -8.95 -18.27 21.48
CA ALA A 533 -8.57 -16.99 20.88
C ALA A 533 -7.07 -16.69 21.00
N PHE A 534 -6.48 -17.04 22.14
CA PHE A 534 -5.14 -16.65 22.52
C PHE A 534 -4.50 -17.64 23.49
N VAL A 535 -3.19 -17.56 23.63
CA VAL A 535 -2.47 -18.12 24.78
C VAL A 535 -2.01 -16.97 25.68
N GLN A 536 -1.97 -17.20 26.98
CA GLN A 536 -1.46 -16.20 27.91
C GLN A 536 -0.72 -16.83 29.09
N ILE A 537 0.19 -16.05 29.67
CA ILE A 537 1.03 -16.46 30.79
C ILE A 537 1.09 -15.35 31.82
N SER A 538 1.15 -15.72 33.10
CA SER A 538 1.60 -14.87 34.20
C SER A 538 2.76 -15.54 34.92
N ALA A 539 3.73 -14.75 35.37
CA ALA A 539 4.84 -15.19 36.17
C ALA A 539 5.15 -14.18 37.28
N LEU A 540 5.40 -14.69 38.49
CA LEU A 540 5.90 -13.90 39.62
C LEU A 540 7.35 -14.27 39.88
N GLY A 541 8.15 -13.33 40.37
CA GLY A 541 9.56 -13.57 40.63
C GLY A 541 10.36 -12.37 41.10
N ASP A 542 11.68 -12.52 41.07
CA ASP A 542 12.66 -11.44 41.31
C ASP A 542 13.31 -11.05 39.98
N PHE A 543 12.62 -10.21 39.19
CA PHE A 543 13.06 -9.82 37.84
C PHE A 543 14.19 -8.78 37.85
N THR A 544 14.64 -8.34 39.03
CA THR A 544 15.91 -7.61 39.15
C THR A 544 17.11 -8.45 38.68
N LYS A 545 16.96 -9.78 38.66
CA LYS A 545 17.93 -10.74 38.11
C LYS A 545 18.01 -10.78 36.58
N VAL A 546 17.06 -10.13 35.88
CA VAL A 546 17.04 -9.97 34.42
C VAL A 546 17.12 -8.48 34.05
N ASN A 547 17.78 -7.68 34.89
CA ASN A 547 18.06 -6.25 34.72
C ASN A 547 16.91 -5.27 34.93
N VAL A 548 15.70 -5.72 35.31
CA VAL A 548 14.62 -4.78 35.67
C VAL A 548 15.01 -3.99 36.92
N LEU A 549 14.74 -2.69 36.92
CA LEU A 549 15.09 -1.82 38.05
C LEU A 549 14.25 -2.18 39.28
N SER A 550 14.87 -2.25 40.46
CA SER A 550 14.13 -2.50 41.70
C SER A 550 13.17 -1.36 42.01
N GLY A 551 11.90 -1.71 42.27
CA GLY A 551 10.80 -0.77 42.50
C GLY A 551 10.13 -0.25 41.21
N ASP A 552 10.54 -0.75 40.04
CA ASP A 552 9.89 -0.43 38.77
C ASP A 552 8.49 -1.04 38.71
N ALA A 553 7.49 -0.18 38.54
CA ALA A 553 6.08 -0.57 38.47
C ALA A 553 5.73 -1.31 37.16
N GLY A 554 6.61 -1.19 36.15
CA GLY A 554 6.52 -1.86 34.86
C GLY A 554 6.03 -0.98 33.71
N GLY A 555 6.10 -1.53 32.51
CA GLY A 555 5.62 -0.92 31.26
C GLY A 555 4.95 -1.96 30.36
N GLU A 556 4.15 -1.49 29.40
CA GLU A 556 3.58 -2.32 28.34
C GLU A 556 4.59 -2.47 27.20
N LEU A 557 4.64 -3.67 26.62
CA LEU A 557 5.43 -4.01 25.45
C LEU A 557 4.51 -4.69 24.46
N ASP A 558 4.57 -4.26 23.20
CA ASP A 558 3.60 -4.58 22.16
C ASP A 558 4.21 -4.45 20.74
N PRO A 559 3.57 -5.01 19.70
CA PRO A 559 4.08 -5.00 18.32
C PRO A 559 4.03 -3.65 17.61
N HIS A 560 3.31 -2.64 18.14
CA HIS A 560 3.05 -1.39 17.44
C HIS A 560 3.91 -0.25 18.00
N GLY A 561 3.95 -0.06 19.32
CA GLY A 561 4.69 1.02 19.97
C GLY A 561 4.33 2.43 19.44
N ALA A 562 4.98 3.47 19.98
CA ALA A 562 4.69 4.86 19.59
C ALA A 562 5.09 5.22 18.13
N THR A 563 5.96 4.41 17.51
CA THR A 563 6.50 4.65 16.16
C THR A 563 6.04 3.64 15.12
N GLY A 564 5.18 2.67 15.46
CA GLY A 564 4.74 1.61 14.55
C GLY A 564 5.78 0.50 14.28
N GLU A 565 6.88 0.47 15.03
CA GLU A 565 7.99 -0.50 14.85
C GLU A 565 8.06 -1.54 16.00
N GLY A 566 7.08 -1.48 16.93
CA GLY A 566 7.03 -2.28 18.15
C GLY A 566 7.93 -1.76 19.27
N ASN A 567 7.59 -2.18 20.48
CA ASN A 567 8.31 -1.94 21.71
C ASN A 567 8.54 -3.30 22.40
N PRO A 568 9.68 -3.99 22.17
CA PRO A 568 10.89 -3.48 21.53
C PRO A 568 10.82 -3.37 20.01
N ILE A 569 11.64 -2.46 19.47
CA ILE A 569 11.77 -2.25 18.03
C ILE A 569 12.23 -3.56 17.38
N GLY A 570 11.45 -4.10 16.45
CA GLY A 570 11.72 -5.42 15.87
C GLY A 570 11.70 -6.53 16.92
N GLY A 571 10.82 -6.46 17.91
CA GLY A 571 10.44 -7.56 18.78
C GLY A 571 9.34 -8.40 18.16
N ASN A 572 9.52 -9.72 18.15
CA ASN A 572 8.52 -10.63 17.63
C ASN A 572 8.23 -11.73 18.65
N VAL A 573 7.07 -12.35 18.52
CA VAL A 573 6.66 -13.43 19.41
C VAL A 573 6.32 -14.72 18.67
N THR A 574 6.54 -15.85 19.32
CA THR A 574 6.04 -17.16 18.89
C THR A 574 5.27 -17.86 20.00
N ALA A 575 4.35 -18.75 19.60
CA ALA A 575 3.69 -19.67 20.52
C ALA A 575 3.52 -21.06 19.92
N LEU A 576 3.50 -22.07 20.78
CA LEU A 576 3.23 -23.47 20.42
C LEU A 576 1.72 -23.73 20.41
N VAL A 577 1.11 -23.73 19.23
CA VAL A 577 -0.30 -24.04 19.02
C VAL A 577 -0.41 -25.29 18.17
N ASN A 578 -1.22 -26.26 18.61
CA ASN A 578 -1.42 -27.54 17.90
C ASN A 578 -0.13 -28.32 17.60
N GLY A 579 0.91 -28.16 18.43
CA GLY A 579 2.21 -28.83 18.26
C GLY A 579 3.11 -28.21 17.19
N GLN A 580 2.74 -27.03 16.68
CA GLN A 580 3.56 -26.22 15.78
C GLN A 580 3.88 -24.90 16.47
N GLU A 581 5.15 -24.54 16.51
CA GLU A 581 5.56 -23.23 16.99
C GLU A 581 5.50 -22.23 15.85
N GLN A 582 4.74 -21.16 16.03
CA GLN A 582 4.41 -20.21 14.98
C GLN A 582 4.59 -18.78 15.49
N SER A 583 4.93 -17.87 14.58
CA SER A 583 5.00 -16.44 14.86
C SER A 583 3.62 -15.81 14.84
N TYR A 584 3.38 -14.82 15.70
CA TYR A 584 2.11 -14.12 15.79
C TYR A 584 2.31 -12.60 15.75
N GLU A 585 1.39 -11.91 15.07
CA GLU A 585 1.44 -10.45 14.90
C GLU A 585 0.94 -9.73 16.15
N GLU A 586 -0.24 -10.09 16.64
CA GLU A 586 -0.90 -9.39 17.76
C GLU A 586 -0.54 -10.03 19.10
N TRP A 587 0.11 -9.26 19.98
CA TRP A 587 0.52 -9.69 21.31
C TRP A 587 0.71 -8.51 22.26
N MET A 588 0.57 -8.75 23.56
CA MET A 588 0.75 -7.75 24.61
C MET A 588 1.56 -8.37 25.73
N SER A 589 2.41 -7.59 26.38
CA SER A 589 3.10 -8.03 27.58
C SER A 589 3.37 -6.88 28.54
N PHE A 590 3.42 -7.20 29.83
CA PHE A 590 3.76 -6.25 30.88
C PHE A 590 4.87 -6.86 31.73
N GLN A 591 5.84 -6.02 32.09
CA GLN A 591 7.00 -6.45 32.86
C GLN A 591 7.30 -5.43 33.95
N SER A 592 7.27 -5.85 35.21
CA SER A 592 7.70 -5.10 36.39
C SER A 592 8.84 -5.80 37.13
N ASP A 593 9.33 -5.26 38.24
CA ASP A 593 10.40 -5.88 39.02
C ASP A 593 10.00 -7.21 39.69
N SER A 594 8.70 -7.46 39.85
CA SER A 594 8.15 -8.63 40.53
C SER A 594 7.13 -9.45 39.74
N MET A 595 6.64 -8.93 38.61
CA MET A 595 5.57 -9.56 37.83
C MET A 595 5.82 -9.46 36.33
N PHE A 596 5.49 -10.53 35.60
CA PHE A 596 5.44 -10.59 34.16
C PHE A 596 4.10 -11.19 33.74
N CYS A 597 3.50 -10.66 32.68
CA CYS A 597 2.41 -11.33 31.99
C CYS A 597 2.50 -11.06 30.49
N ALA A 598 2.01 -11.99 29.69
CA ALA A 598 1.92 -11.81 28.25
C ALA A 598 0.74 -12.59 27.66
N ARG A 599 0.16 -12.05 26.60
CA ARG A 599 -0.86 -12.69 25.78
C ARG A 599 -0.44 -12.64 24.32
N ILE A 600 -0.57 -13.75 23.62
CA ILE A 600 -0.37 -13.85 22.18
C ILE A 600 -1.69 -14.25 21.55
N CYS A 601 -2.20 -13.44 20.63
CA CYS A 601 -3.48 -13.67 19.97
C CYS A 601 -3.31 -14.62 18.78
N THR A 602 -3.73 -15.87 19.01
CA THR A 602 -3.42 -17.00 18.12
C THR A 602 -4.53 -17.33 17.12
N ASN A 603 -5.65 -16.62 17.17
CA ASN A 603 -6.81 -16.89 16.33
C ASN A 603 -7.66 -15.64 16.12
N SER A 604 -8.16 -15.45 14.90
CA SER A 604 -8.99 -14.30 14.51
C SER A 604 -9.95 -14.68 13.37
N PRO A 605 -11.23 -14.25 13.41
CA PRO A 605 -11.93 -13.67 14.56
C PRO A 605 -12.36 -14.75 15.57
N TYR A 606 -12.56 -14.37 16.83
CA TYR A 606 -13.18 -15.20 17.86
C TYR A 606 -14.29 -14.44 18.60
N ASN A 607 -15.48 -15.03 18.69
CA ASN A 607 -16.69 -14.42 19.28
C ASN A 607 -17.03 -13.02 18.74
N GLY A 608 -16.75 -12.76 17.45
CA GLY A 608 -17.04 -11.49 16.80
C GLY A 608 -15.99 -10.40 17.02
N TRP A 609 -14.91 -10.71 17.74
CA TRP A 609 -13.78 -9.82 17.98
C TRP A 609 -12.54 -10.36 17.26
N ASP A 610 -11.73 -9.45 16.75
CA ASP A 610 -10.52 -9.76 16.02
C ASP A 610 -9.29 -9.85 16.95
N ALA A 611 -8.15 -10.30 16.43
CA ALA A 611 -6.92 -10.46 17.22
C ALA A 611 -6.44 -9.14 17.86
N ALA A 612 -6.50 -8.02 17.13
CA ALA A 612 -6.13 -6.71 17.64
C ALA A 612 -7.02 -6.27 18.82
N THR A 613 -8.32 -6.59 18.79
CA THR A 613 -9.22 -6.33 19.93
C THR A 613 -8.85 -7.21 21.13
N TRP A 614 -8.57 -8.50 20.90
CA TRP A 614 -8.17 -9.43 21.97
C TRP A 614 -6.83 -9.08 22.60
N CYS A 615 -5.94 -8.46 21.82
CA CYS A 615 -4.61 -7.99 22.19
C CYS A 615 -4.50 -6.47 21.97
N GLN A 616 -5.38 -5.66 22.55
CA GLN A 616 -5.37 -4.20 22.38
C GLN A 616 -4.40 -3.46 23.33
N HIS A 617 -3.86 -2.33 22.88
CA HIS A 617 -2.75 -1.57 23.51
C HIS A 617 -3.15 -0.14 23.90
N GLU A 618 -4.36 0.05 24.43
CA GLU A 618 -4.85 1.36 24.90
C GLU A 618 -5.00 1.44 26.43
N LEU A 619 -4.53 0.42 27.16
CA LEU A 619 -4.78 0.24 28.61
C LEU A 619 -3.50 0.05 29.43
N ASP A 620 -2.43 0.69 28.98
CA ASP A 620 -1.05 0.44 29.37
C ASP A 620 -0.80 0.71 30.86
N GLU A 621 -1.50 1.68 31.50
CA GLU A 621 -1.32 1.93 32.95
C GLU A 621 -2.20 1.03 33.83
N MET A 622 -3.02 0.13 33.26
CA MET A 622 -3.91 -0.75 34.04
C MET A 622 -3.21 -2.02 34.55
N GLY A 623 -2.15 -2.45 33.86
CA GLY A 623 -1.29 -3.57 34.26
C GLY A 623 -1.89 -4.97 34.10
N CYS A 624 -1.07 -5.97 34.47
CA CYS A 624 -1.33 -7.40 34.24
C CYS A 624 -2.71 -7.90 34.67
N GLU A 625 -3.10 -7.66 35.93
CA GLU A 625 -4.35 -8.22 36.48
C GLU A 625 -5.61 -7.71 35.75
N TYR A 626 -5.51 -6.52 35.14
CA TYR A 626 -6.61 -5.92 34.40
C TYR A 626 -6.59 -6.31 32.92
N VAL A 627 -5.46 -6.17 32.25
CA VAL A 627 -5.34 -6.37 30.79
C VAL A 627 -5.26 -7.85 30.44
N ILE A 628 -4.54 -8.64 31.24
CA ILE A 628 -4.35 -10.08 31.06
C ILE A 628 -4.90 -10.80 32.30
N PRO A 629 -6.23 -10.82 32.50
CA PRO A 629 -6.80 -11.42 33.69
C PRO A 629 -6.59 -12.93 33.70
N MET A 630 -6.00 -13.43 34.79
CA MET A 630 -5.81 -14.84 35.09
C MET A 630 -5.43 -15.01 36.57
N SER A 631 -4.96 -16.20 36.96
CA SER A 631 -4.38 -16.41 38.28
C SER A 631 -3.01 -15.74 38.40
N TYR A 632 -2.72 -15.19 39.58
CA TYR A 632 -1.44 -14.61 39.99
C TYR A 632 -1.07 -15.14 41.40
N GLU A 633 -1.35 -16.41 41.67
CA GLU A 633 -1.11 -17.03 42.96
C GLU A 633 0.37 -17.45 43.10
N ASP A 634 1.06 -16.86 44.08
CA ASP A 634 2.48 -17.18 44.30
C ASP A 634 2.70 -18.64 44.74
N GLY A 635 3.83 -19.22 44.34
CA GLY A 635 4.19 -20.61 44.63
C GLY A 635 3.43 -21.66 43.82
N VAL A 636 2.60 -21.26 42.87
CA VAL A 636 1.87 -22.17 41.97
C VAL A 636 2.50 -22.19 40.58
N PHE A 637 2.60 -23.38 40.01
CA PHE A 637 3.08 -23.63 38.66
C PHE A 637 2.06 -24.52 37.95
N ASP A 638 1.34 -24.00 36.96
CA ASP A 638 0.32 -24.76 36.25
C ASP A 638 0.17 -24.41 34.76
N SER A 639 -0.42 -25.36 34.03
CA SER A 639 -0.95 -25.17 32.68
C SER A 639 -2.42 -25.56 32.67
N CYS A 640 -3.29 -24.66 32.22
CA CYS A 640 -4.74 -24.84 32.16
C CYS A 640 -5.28 -24.59 30.75
N ASP A 641 -6.44 -25.19 30.44
CA ASP A 641 -7.34 -24.67 29.42
C ASP A 641 -8.19 -23.55 30.05
N ALA A 642 -8.63 -22.56 29.28
CA ALA A 642 -9.53 -21.53 29.76
C ALA A 642 -10.50 -21.06 28.66
N ASP A 643 -11.64 -20.50 29.06
CA ASP A 643 -12.44 -19.70 28.12
C ASP A 643 -11.75 -18.37 27.80
N ALA A 644 -12.12 -17.71 26.71
CA ALA A 644 -11.48 -16.44 26.33
C ALA A 644 -12.05 -15.23 27.09
N GLY A 645 -13.19 -15.36 27.77
CA GLY A 645 -13.88 -14.25 28.42
C GLY A 645 -14.32 -13.16 27.43
N PHE A 646 -14.02 -11.90 27.79
CA PHE A 646 -14.23 -10.71 26.95
C PHE A 646 -12.90 -9.98 26.73
N PRO A 647 -12.74 -9.25 25.61
CA PRO A 647 -11.54 -8.45 25.39
C PRO A 647 -11.31 -7.41 26.50
N PRO A 648 -10.05 -7.00 26.76
CA PRO A 648 -9.75 -5.99 27.77
C PRO A 648 -10.52 -4.70 27.50
N GLY A 649 -11.11 -4.11 28.54
CA GLY A 649 -11.92 -2.90 28.42
C GLY A 649 -13.34 -3.10 27.87
N VAL A 650 -13.75 -4.31 27.45
CA VAL A 650 -15.10 -4.59 26.95
C VAL A 650 -15.98 -5.19 28.06
N TYR A 651 -17.08 -4.52 28.39
CA TYR A 651 -18.02 -4.93 29.45
C TYR A 651 -19.39 -5.31 28.88
N PRO A 652 -19.88 -6.54 29.09
CA PRO A 652 -21.21 -6.95 28.64
C PRO A 652 -22.32 -6.20 29.37
N GLN A 653 -23.39 -5.90 28.62
CA GLN A 653 -24.62 -5.23 29.06
C GLN A 653 -25.84 -6.10 28.72
N ASP A 654 -27.03 -5.67 29.14
CA ASP A 654 -28.28 -6.37 28.81
C ASP A 654 -28.53 -6.42 27.28
N GLY A 655 -28.94 -7.59 26.78
CA GLY A 655 -29.45 -7.77 25.43
C GLY A 655 -28.39 -7.73 24.31
N ASP A 656 -27.31 -8.51 24.46
CA ASP A 656 -26.19 -8.62 23.51
C ASP A 656 -25.45 -7.30 23.23
N ASN A 657 -25.57 -6.31 24.13
CA ASN A 657 -24.86 -5.03 24.06
C ASN A 657 -23.58 -5.05 24.90
N TYR A 658 -22.66 -4.12 24.62
CA TYR A 658 -21.42 -3.93 25.38
C TYR A 658 -21.18 -2.45 25.65
N SER A 659 -20.40 -2.14 26.69
CA SER A 659 -19.79 -0.83 26.91
C SER A 659 -18.28 -0.98 26.90
N THR A 660 -17.55 0.00 26.36
CA THR A 660 -16.09 0.00 26.36
C THR A 660 -15.54 0.97 27.41
N PHE A 661 -14.40 0.61 27.98
CA PHE A 661 -13.55 1.48 28.78
C PHE A 661 -12.31 1.80 27.98
N HIS A 662 -12.04 3.09 27.82
CA HIS A 662 -10.77 3.62 27.31
C HIS A 662 -10.11 4.38 28.45
N GLN A 663 -8.80 4.16 28.63
CA GLN A 663 -8.01 4.84 29.63
C GLN A 663 -8.02 6.35 29.40
N HIS A 664 -8.15 7.12 30.49
CA HIS A 664 -8.06 8.57 30.41
C HIS A 664 -6.61 9.03 30.27
N TYR A 665 -6.36 10.03 29.44
CA TYR A 665 -5.06 10.68 29.30
C TYR A 665 -5.13 12.10 29.85
N GLU A 666 -4.26 12.43 30.81
CA GLU A 666 -4.09 13.80 31.31
C GLU A 666 -2.82 14.42 30.73
N GLY A 667 -2.98 15.49 29.98
CA GLY A 667 -1.86 16.24 29.39
C GLY A 667 -1.85 17.68 29.84
N THR A 668 -0.76 18.37 29.51
CA THR A 668 -0.71 19.84 29.59
C THR A 668 -0.25 20.40 28.26
N TYR A 669 -0.91 21.44 27.77
CA TYR A 669 -0.41 22.20 26.63
C TYR A 669 -0.07 23.62 27.08
N THR A 670 1.01 24.18 26.53
CA THR A 670 1.34 25.59 26.74
C THR A 670 0.79 26.38 25.56
N GLY A 671 -0.24 27.20 25.81
CA GLY A 671 -0.83 28.05 24.78
C GLY A 671 0.17 29.08 24.23
N GLY A 672 -0.15 29.69 23.09
CA GLY A 672 0.68 30.77 22.50
C GLY A 672 0.81 32.01 23.40
N ASP A 673 0.06 32.08 24.50
CA ASP A 673 0.13 33.05 25.58
C ASP A 673 1.07 32.64 26.73
N GLY A 674 1.69 31.46 26.66
CA GLY A 674 2.57 30.90 27.68
C GLY A 674 1.83 30.25 28.86
N LEU A 675 0.50 30.13 28.82
CA LEU A 675 -0.28 29.48 29.87
C LEU A 675 -0.27 27.96 29.70
N VAL A 676 0.20 27.26 30.72
CA VAL A 676 0.09 25.81 30.84
C VAL A 676 -1.36 25.46 31.22
N THR A 677 -2.06 24.81 30.32
CA THR A 677 -3.44 24.35 30.51
C THR A 677 -3.46 22.83 30.55
N SER A 678 -3.96 22.28 31.65
CA SER A 678 -4.22 20.84 31.77
C SER A 678 -5.46 20.45 30.98
N TYR A 679 -5.42 19.31 30.31
CA TYR A 679 -6.56 18.73 29.62
C TYR A 679 -6.64 17.23 29.96
N THR A 680 -7.87 16.72 30.00
CA THR A 680 -8.14 15.29 30.22
C THR A 680 -8.94 14.81 29.01
N VAL A 681 -8.45 13.77 28.33
CA VAL A 681 -9.19 13.04 27.29
C VAL A 681 -9.70 11.75 27.93
N GLY A 682 -11.00 11.44 27.80
CA GLY A 682 -11.60 10.21 28.34
C GLY A 682 -12.48 10.43 29.59
N THR A 683 -12.91 9.32 30.20
CA THR A 683 -13.79 9.32 31.38
C THR A 683 -12.99 9.22 32.68
N THR A 684 -13.39 9.96 33.72
CA THR A 684 -12.74 9.91 35.04
C THR A 684 -13.13 8.69 35.88
N VAL A 685 -14.01 7.82 35.36
CA VAL A 685 -14.48 6.62 36.06
C VAL A 685 -13.73 5.41 35.54
N ILE A 686 -12.69 5.01 36.28
CA ILE A 686 -11.90 3.81 36.04
C ILE A 686 -12.65 2.60 36.62
N PRO A 687 -12.95 1.54 35.82
CA PRO A 687 -13.49 0.30 36.34
C PRO A 687 -12.57 -0.31 37.40
N THR A 688 -13.14 -0.97 38.40
CA THR A 688 -12.35 -1.59 39.47
C THR A 688 -11.61 -2.86 39.04
N GLY A 689 -11.83 -3.33 37.81
CA GLY A 689 -11.27 -4.57 37.28
C GLY A 689 -11.83 -4.94 35.91
N PRO A 690 -11.31 -6.02 35.31
CA PRO A 690 -11.76 -6.53 34.02
C PRO A 690 -13.22 -6.99 34.08
N ALA A 691 -13.88 -7.05 32.92
CA ALA A 691 -15.26 -7.53 32.84
C ALA A 691 -15.39 -9.00 33.27
N THR A 692 -14.42 -9.83 32.90
CA THR A 692 -14.34 -11.24 33.27
C THR A 692 -12.90 -11.66 33.49
N THR A 693 -12.72 -12.63 34.39
CA THR A 693 -11.48 -13.41 34.47
C THR A 693 -11.76 -14.77 33.81
N PRO A 694 -11.01 -15.15 32.76
CA PRO A 694 -11.07 -16.45 32.10
C PRO A 694 -11.24 -17.62 33.07
N ALA A 695 -12.30 -18.40 32.89
CA ALA A 695 -12.54 -19.55 33.76
C ALA A 695 -11.61 -20.70 33.37
N SER A 696 -10.66 -21.03 34.26
CA SER A 696 -9.70 -22.10 34.04
C SER A 696 -10.30 -23.50 34.24
N SER A 697 -9.87 -24.45 33.43
CA SER A 697 -10.24 -25.86 33.46
C SER A 697 -9.05 -26.75 33.08
N ASN A 698 -9.14 -28.06 33.35
CA ASN A 698 -8.10 -29.05 33.03
C ASN A 698 -6.68 -28.68 33.50
N CYS A 699 -6.57 -27.94 34.60
CA CYS A 699 -5.28 -27.48 35.13
C CYS A 699 -4.38 -28.64 35.54
N THR A 700 -3.12 -28.56 35.10
CA THR A 700 -2.07 -29.54 35.38
C THR A 700 -0.92 -28.88 36.14
N PRO A 701 -0.53 -29.39 37.31
CA PRO A 701 0.64 -28.89 38.04
C PRO A 701 1.93 -29.14 37.26
N MET A 702 2.82 -28.16 37.28
CA MET A 702 4.09 -28.17 36.55
C MET A 702 5.26 -27.95 37.51
N PRO A 703 6.48 -28.42 37.20
CA PRO A 703 7.66 -28.06 37.97
C PRO A 703 8.01 -26.59 37.77
N SER A 704 8.72 -26.01 38.74
CA SER A 704 9.33 -24.69 38.56
C SER A 704 10.30 -24.73 37.37
N PRO A 705 10.31 -23.70 36.50
CA PRO A 705 11.29 -23.62 35.41
C PRO A 705 12.71 -23.71 35.97
N SER A 706 13.50 -24.62 35.42
CA SER A 706 14.93 -24.72 35.74
C SER A 706 15.67 -25.36 34.57
N HIS A 707 16.81 -24.76 34.22
CA HIS A 707 17.70 -25.26 33.17
C HIS A 707 18.96 -25.91 33.76
N GLY A 708 19.31 -25.66 35.02
CA GLY A 708 20.42 -26.31 35.71
C GLY A 708 21.82 -25.95 35.18
N ILE A 709 21.93 -24.82 34.48
CA ILE A 709 23.19 -24.36 33.84
C ILE A 709 23.82 -23.27 34.70
N ASP A 710 25.12 -23.40 34.99
CA ASP A 710 25.90 -22.30 35.54
C ASP A 710 26.14 -21.24 34.45
N ILE A 711 25.30 -20.19 34.45
CA ILE A 711 25.35 -19.10 33.46
C ILE A 711 26.73 -18.42 33.44
N ALA A 712 27.44 -18.38 34.58
CA ALA A 712 28.76 -17.75 34.64
C ALA A 712 29.85 -18.60 33.96
N ASN A 713 29.68 -19.93 33.93
CA ASN A 713 30.61 -20.88 33.32
C ASN A 713 29.85 -22.03 32.64
N PRO A 714 29.21 -21.78 31.49
CA PRO A 714 28.40 -22.80 30.83
C PRO A 714 29.28 -23.97 30.37
N THR A 715 28.91 -25.19 30.76
CA THR A 715 29.62 -26.42 30.37
C THR A 715 29.04 -27.07 29.11
N VAL A 716 27.98 -26.47 28.55
CA VAL A 716 27.29 -26.90 27.33
C VAL A 716 27.61 -25.93 26.20
N ASP A 717 27.98 -26.47 25.04
CA ASP A 717 28.32 -25.72 23.83
C ASP A 717 27.24 -25.97 22.78
N TYR A 718 26.35 -25.00 22.64
CA TYR A 718 25.18 -25.06 21.75
C TYR A 718 25.39 -24.18 20.52
N PRO A 719 24.90 -24.58 19.33
CA PRO A 719 25.01 -23.76 18.12
C PRO A 719 24.16 -22.49 18.22
N ALA A 720 24.52 -21.46 17.46
CA ALA A 720 23.64 -20.30 17.30
C ALA A 720 22.38 -20.69 16.50
N ALA A 721 21.22 -20.21 16.92
CA ALA A 721 20.00 -20.26 16.13
C ALA A 721 20.21 -19.55 14.77
N PRO A 722 19.67 -20.07 13.67
CA PRO A 722 19.71 -19.40 12.37
C PRO A 722 19.00 -18.06 12.45
N THR A 723 19.62 -16.98 11.94
CA THR A 723 18.99 -15.66 11.86
C THR A 723 18.48 -15.41 10.43
N PRO A 724 17.18 -15.13 10.23
CA PRO A 724 16.65 -14.62 8.97
C PRO A 724 17.41 -13.37 8.53
N VAL A 725 17.78 -13.32 7.27
CA VAL A 725 18.49 -12.17 6.69
C VAL A 725 17.50 -11.03 6.49
N ALA A 726 17.79 -9.84 7.02
CA ALA A 726 17.05 -8.62 6.68
C ALA A 726 17.02 -8.43 5.14
N GLN A 727 15.84 -8.17 4.59
CA GLN A 727 15.54 -8.28 3.17
C GLN A 727 15.77 -6.95 2.43
N ASP A 728 17.03 -6.57 2.19
CA ASP A 728 17.37 -5.41 1.36
C ASP A 728 17.34 -5.71 -0.17
N ASP A 729 16.44 -6.55 -0.66
CA ASP A 729 16.45 -6.88 -2.10
C ASP A 729 15.07 -7.20 -2.69
N VAL A 730 14.77 -6.58 -3.83
CA VAL A 730 13.55 -6.80 -4.63
C VAL A 730 13.51 -8.26 -5.10
N ARG A 731 12.46 -8.99 -4.71
CA ARG A 731 12.21 -10.38 -5.09
C ARG A 731 10.83 -10.54 -5.70
N TYR A 732 10.70 -11.46 -6.64
CA TYR A 732 9.41 -11.92 -7.15
C TYR A 732 9.14 -13.32 -6.62
N ASP A 733 7.94 -13.56 -6.12
CA ASP A 733 7.47 -14.90 -5.80
C ASP A 733 6.87 -15.51 -7.07
N LEU A 734 7.63 -16.43 -7.67
CA LEU A 734 7.33 -16.94 -9.01
C LEU A 734 7.02 -18.44 -8.95
N LYS A 735 6.09 -18.87 -9.80
CA LYS A 735 5.89 -20.28 -10.12
C LYS A 735 6.84 -20.63 -11.26
N LEU A 736 7.82 -21.49 -11.01
CA LEU A 736 8.81 -21.84 -12.02
C LEU A 736 8.37 -23.06 -12.81
N HIS A 737 8.16 -22.90 -14.11
CA HIS A 737 7.79 -23.94 -15.06
C HIS A 737 9.04 -24.57 -15.70
N PRO A 738 9.38 -25.83 -15.37
CA PRO A 738 10.47 -26.54 -16.02
C PRO A 738 10.14 -26.77 -17.50
N SER A 739 11.10 -26.48 -18.39
CA SER A 739 10.96 -26.64 -19.84
C SER A 739 9.76 -25.90 -20.48
N GLY A 740 9.17 -24.91 -19.79
CA GLY A 740 7.94 -24.24 -20.24
C GLY A 740 6.69 -25.13 -20.22
N GLY A 741 6.68 -26.21 -19.42
CA GLY A 741 5.55 -27.12 -19.27
C GLY A 741 4.41 -26.58 -18.39
N SER A 742 3.32 -27.33 -18.28
CA SER A 742 2.15 -26.98 -17.44
C SER A 742 2.31 -27.32 -15.95
N GLU A 743 3.45 -27.91 -15.58
CA GLU A 743 3.80 -28.27 -14.21
C GLU A 743 4.88 -27.32 -13.68
N CYS A 744 5.05 -27.28 -12.36
CA CYS A 744 5.89 -26.32 -11.67
C CYS A 744 6.96 -27.01 -10.81
N LEU A 745 8.07 -26.31 -10.58
CA LEU A 745 9.10 -26.70 -9.63
C LEU A 745 8.55 -26.65 -8.21
N GLY A 746 8.64 -27.76 -7.50
CA GLY A 746 8.25 -27.87 -6.10
C GLY A 746 9.07 -28.92 -5.36
N LEU A 747 8.47 -29.56 -4.36
CA LEU A 747 9.11 -30.57 -3.54
C LEU A 747 8.37 -31.90 -3.61
N ASN A 748 9.11 -33.00 -3.48
CA ASN A 748 8.53 -34.33 -3.31
C ASN A 748 8.36 -34.64 -1.80
N GLY A 749 7.31 -34.09 -1.18
CA GLY A 749 6.99 -34.25 0.24
C GLY A 749 7.01 -32.93 1.02
N ASP A 750 7.03 -33.04 2.36
CA ASP A 750 7.05 -31.88 3.26
C ASP A 750 8.37 -31.12 3.15
N VAL A 751 8.31 -29.79 3.36
CA VAL A 751 9.51 -28.94 3.34
C VAL A 751 10.41 -29.23 4.54
N GLY A 752 11.71 -29.34 4.28
CA GLY A 752 12.71 -29.64 5.29
C GLY A 752 14.11 -29.75 4.68
N ASN A 753 15.13 -29.87 5.53
CA ASN A 753 16.50 -30.06 5.08
C ASN A 753 16.65 -31.34 4.27
N ASP A 754 17.30 -31.22 3.12
CA ASP A 754 17.49 -32.28 2.13
C ASP A 754 16.21 -32.75 1.42
N ALA A 755 15.09 -32.00 1.53
CA ALA A 755 13.89 -32.29 0.75
C ALA A 755 14.18 -32.12 -0.74
N ALA A 756 13.86 -33.15 -1.52
CA ALA A 756 14.19 -33.20 -2.94
C ALA A 756 13.29 -32.27 -3.76
N LEU A 757 13.90 -31.49 -4.66
CA LEU A 757 13.17 -30.76 -5.69
C LEU A 757 12.51 -31.75 -6.65
N ALA A 758 11.32 -31.42 -7.11
CA ALA A 758 10.55 -32.23 -8.04
C ALA A 758 9.68 -31.35 -8.94
N VAL A 759 9.15 -31.96 -10.00
CA VAL A 759 8.09 -31.37 -10.82
C VAL A 759 6.74 -31.82 -10.27
N VAL A 760 5.89 -30.86 -9.94
CA VAL A 760 4.56 -31.09 -9.32
C VAL A 760 3.50 -30.21 -10.00
N SER A 761 2.21 -30.50 -9.75
CA SER A 761 1.13 -29.61 -10.20
C SER A 761 1.33 -28.20 -9.64
N CYS A 762 1.12 -27.16 -10.47
CA CYS A 762 1.31 -25.76 -10.07
C CYS A 762 0.40 -25.31 -8.92
N ASP A 763 -0.77 -25.96 -8.77
CA ASP A 763 -1.69 -25.75 -7.64
C ASP A 763 -1.07 -26.17 -6.31
N ASN A 764 -0.15 -27.15 -6.32
CA ASN A 764 0.51 -27.72 -5.15
C ASN A 764 1.99 -27.31 -5.03
N ALA A 765 2.53 -26.61 -6.03
CA ALA A 765 3.91 -26.12 -6.00
C ALA A 765 4.03 -24.94 -5.03
N PRO A 766 5.18 -24.71 -4.37
CA PRO A 766 5.45 -23.45 -3.70
C PRO A 766 5.64 -22.32 -4.72
N SER A 767 5.66 -21.08 -4.25
CA SER A 767 6.29 -20.00 -4.98
C SER A 767 7.77 -19.94 -4.61
N TRP A 768 8.60 -19.43 -5.52
CA TRP A 768 10.03 -19.27 -5.29
C TRP A 768 10.41 -17.80 -5.29
N SER A 769 11.00 -17.33 -4.20
CA SER A 769 11.42 -15.94 -4.06
C SER A 769 12.79 -15.75 -4.72
N ILE A 770 12.78 -15.16 -5.92
CA ILE A 770 13.92 -15.12 -6.83
C ILE A 770 14.27 -13.68 -7.21
N LYS A 771 15.57 -13.44 -7.38
CA LYS A 771 16.14 -12.24 -8.01
C LYS A 771 16.86 -12.65 -9.29
N ARG A 772 16.61 -11.96 -10.41
CA ARG A 772 17.40 -12.14 -11.64
C ARG A 772 18.85 -11.70 -11.42
N GLY A 773 19.77 -12.42 -12.04
CA GLY A 773 21.20 -12.33 -11.79
C GLY A 773 21.64 -13.19 -10.61
N GLY A 774 22.83 -12.93 -10.09
CA GLY A 774 23.41 -13.63 -8.95
C GLY A 774 24.85 -13.17 -8.67
N PRO A 775 25.50 -13.74 -7.65
CA PRO A 775 25.03 -14.84 -6.83
C PRO A 775 23.93 -14.39 -5.86
N THR A 776 22.91 -15.23 -5.65
CA THR A 776 21.78 -14.99 -4.76
C THR A 776 21.18 -16.30 -4.25
N LEU A 777 20.40 -16.20 -3.18
CA LEU A 777 19.59 -17.28 -2.63
C LEU A 777 18.23 -17.35 -3.34
N ILE A 778 17.87 -18.54 -3.81
CA ILE A 778 16.53 -18.87 -4.33
C ILE A 778 15.74 -19.53 -3.21
N ARG A 779 14.74 -18.81 -2.67
CA ARG A 779 14.03 -19.22 -1.44
C ARG A 779 12.69 -19.87 -1.73
N TYR A 780 12.31 -20.82 -0.89
CA TYR A 780 10.99 -21.44 -0.82
C TYR A 780 10.04 -20.47 -0.07
N ALA A 781 8.97 -20.03 -0.73
CA ALA A 781 7.90 -19.25 -0.12
C ALA A 781 6.77 -20.20 0.36
N PRO A 782 6.06 -19.88 1.45
CA PRO A 782 5.82 -18.53 2.00
C PRO A 782 6.77 -18.06 3.10
N ASP A 783 7.48 -18.95 3.77
CA ASP A 783 8.25 -18.64 4.99
C ASP A 783 9.70 -18.22 4.72
N ASN A 784 10.18 -18.37 3.47
CA ASN A 784 11.51 -17.91 3.02
C ASN A 784 12.71 -18.51 3.76
N ASN A 785 12.47 -19.59 4.52
CA ASN A 785 13.45 -20.23 5.41
C ASN A 785 14.31 -21.29 4.73
N TYR A 786 13.85 -21.85 3.62
CA TYR A 786 14.54 -22.89 2.86
C TYR A 786 14.98 -22.35 1.51
N CYS A 787 16.19 -22.71 1.08
CA CYS A 787 16.82 -22.27 -0.14
C CYS A 787 17.16 -23.46 -1.02
N VAL A 788 17.11 -23.27 -2.34
CA VAL A 788 17.66 -24.26 -3.27
C VAL A 788 19.14 -24.45 -2.96
N ASP A 789 19.52 -25.70 -2.73
CA ASP A 789 20.88 -26.11 -2.40
C ASP A 789 21.37 -27.09 -3.47
N ALA A 790 22.50 -26.75 -4.08
CA ALA A 790 23.09 -27.54 -5.16
C ALA A 790 24.09 -28.61 -4.68
N GLY A 791 24.23 -28.82 -3.37
CA GLY A 791 25.31 -29.55 -2.70
C GLY A 791 25.96 -30.69 -3.49
N ASP A 792 25.45 -31.90 -3.32
CA ASP A 792 25.89 -33.14 -3.98
C ASP A 792 25.35 -33.27 -5.42
N ASN A 793 25.00 -32.14 -6.05
CA ASN A 793 24.31 -32.03 -7.33
C ASN A 793 22.89 -32.63 -7.37
N ALA A 794 22.38 -33.15 -6.24
CA ALA A 794 20.98 -33.52 -6.10
C ALA A 794 20.17 -32.23 -5.86
N GLY A 795 19.30 -31.82 -6.78
CA GLY A 795 18.52 -30.60 -6.61
C GLY A 795 17.62 -30.75 -5.38
N LYS A 796 17.89 -30.00 -4.33
CA LYS A 796 17.19 -30.09 -3.05
C LYS A 796 17.03 -28.73 -2.41
N VAL A 797 16.28 -28.66 -1.33
CA VAL A 797 16.24 -27.49 -0.45
C VAL A 797 16.95 -27.77 0.86
N TYR A 798 17.49 -26.72 1.45
CA TYR A 798 18.12 -26.72 2.76
C TYR A 798 17.87 -25.37 3.43
N THR A 799 17.96 -25.28 4.74
CA THR A 799 17.87 -24.00 5.47
C THR A 799 18.75 -22.95 4.80
N CYS A 800 18.21 -21.76 4.58
CA CYS A 800 18.92 -20.66 3.95
C CYS A 800 20.08 -20.16 4.81
N TYR A 801 21.26 -20.01 4.21
CA TYR A 801 22.43 -19.37 4.84
C TYR A 801 23.05 -18.35 3.88
N THR A 802 23.35 -17.15 4.37
CA THR A 802 23.93 -16.05 3.59
C THR A 802 25.25 -16.38 2.93
N GLU A 803 26.07 -17.22 3.57
CA GLU A 803 27.43 -17.54 3.12
C GLU A 803 27.60 -19.00 2.65
N GLN A 804 26.51 -19.75 2.44
CA GLN A 804 26.61 -21.14 2.00
C GLN A 804 26.88 -21.23 0.48
N PRO A 805 28.07 -21.68 0.02
CA PRO A 805 28.43 -21.63 -1.41
C PRO A 805 27.54 -22.51 -2.30
N ASN A 806 26.89 -23.54 -1.74
CA ASN A 806 25.96 -24.39 -2.49
C ASN A 806 24.59 -23.74 -2.75
N GLN A 807 24.28 -22.65 -2.06
CA GLN A 807 23.02 -21.92 -2.20
C GLN A 807 23.20 -20.60 -2.97
N GLN A 808 24.44 -20.23 -3.30
CA GLN A 808 24.76 -19.07 -4.12
C GLN A 808 24.54 -19.39 -5.60
N LEU A 809 23.34 -19.09 -6.07
CA LEU A 809 22.86 -19.41 -7.42
C LEU A 809 22.63 -18.15 -8.24
N TYR A 810 22.49 -18.34 -9.55
CA TYR A 810 22.22 -17.29 -10.53
C TYR A 810 20.94 -17.64 -11.26
N TYR A 811 19.98 -16.71 -11.31
CA TYR A 811 18.85 -16.82 -12.23
C TYR A 811 19.11 -15.96 -13.47
N THR A 812 19.54 -16.61 -14.55
CA THR A 812 20.08 -15.93 -15.74
C THR A 812 18.98 -15.31 -16.60
N ASP A 813 19.36 -14.40 -17.52
CA ASP A 813 18.43 -13.73 -18.44
C ASP A 813 17.68 -14.71 -19.35
N ASP A 814 18.26 -15.88 -19.62
CA ASP A 814 17.68 -16.97 -20.38
C ASP A 814 16.97 -18.03 -19.49
N ASN A 815 16.54 -17.62 -18.29
CA ASN A 815 15.72 -18.37 -17.33
C ASN A 815 16.35 -19.68 -16.83
N ARG A 816 17.67 -19.73 -16.64
CA ARG A 816 18.34 -20.90 -16.04
C ARG A 816 18.71 -20.61 -14.59
N ILE A 817 18.61 -21.63 -13.73
CA ILE A 817 19.16 -21.59 -12.37
C ILE A 817 20.54 -22.21 -12.41
N ALA A 818 21.58 -21.39 -12.32
CA ALA A 818 22.97 -21.81 -12.46
C ALA A 818 23.76 -21.66 -11.15
N LYS A 819 24.80 -22.49 -10.99
CA LYS A 819 25.80 -22.39 -9.94
C LYS A 819 27.18 -22.17 -10.55
N ASP A 820 28.01 -21.41 -9.85
CA ASP A 820 29.43 -21.26 -10.18
C ASP A 820 30.12 -22.63 -10.34
N GLY A 821 30.87 -22.77 -11.44
CA GLY A 821 31.44 -24.06 -11.86
C GLY A 821 30.72 -24.70 -13.06
N GLY A 822 29.73 -24.02 -13.64
CA GLY A 822 29.10 -24.41 -14.91
C GLY A 822 28.01 -25.47 -14.78
N LEU A 823 27.33 -25.52 -13.63
CA LEU A 823 26.20 -26.40 -13.38
C LEU A 823 24.89 -25.62 -13.44
N CYS A 824 23.86 -26.22 -14.05
CA CYS A 824 22.52 -25.69 -14.19
C CYS A 824 21.52 -26.70 -13.61
N LEU A 825 20.52 -26.20 -12.89
CA LEU A 825 19.35 -26.97 -12.52
C LEU A 825 18.73 -27.55 -13.79
N THR A 826 18.41 -28.83 -13.77
CA THR A 826 17.99 -29.60 -14.94
C THR A 826 16.85 -30.49 -14.54
N ASP A 827 15.79 -30.47 -15.35
CA ASP A 827 14.68 -31.41 -15.30
C ASP A 827 14.93 -32.57 -16.27
N ASP A 828 15.19 -33.76 -15.72
CA ASP A 828 15.23 -35.02 -16.47
C ASP A 828 13.96 -35.82 -16.21
N ASN A 829 12.90 -35.50 -16.95
CA ASN A 829 11.60 -36.18 -16.90
C ASN A 829 10.98 -36.24 -15.49
N GLY A 830 10.97 -35.12 -14.78
CA GLY A 830 10.42 -34.97 -13.43
C GLY A 830 11.46 -35.11 -12.32
N SER A 831 12.70 -35.50 -12.64
CA SER A 831 13.80 -35.58 -11.69
C SER A 831 14.66 -34.32 -11.77
N ILE A 832 14.75 -33.57 -10.67
CA ILE A 832 15.48 -32.31 -10.61
C ILE A 832 16.89 -32.51 -10.06
N SER A 833 17.90 -32.09 -10.82
CA SER A 833 19.31 -32.17 -10.39
C SER A 833 20.17 -31.07 -11.04
N PHE A 834 21.36 -30.82 -10.50
CA PHE A 834 22.33 -29.91 -11.12
C PHE A 834 23.24 -30.69 -12.09
N THR A 835 23.18 -30.36 -13.38
CA THR A 835 24.01 -30.97 -14.42
C THR A 835 24.80 -29.90 -15.19
N GLY A 836 25.72 -30.28 -16.08
CA GLY A 836 26.50 -29.31 -16.86
C GLY A 836 25.61 -28.37 -17.69
N CYS A 837 25.80 -27.06 -17.59
CA CYS A 837 25.08 -26.08 -18.39
C CYS A 837 25.35 -26.29 -19.88
N THR A 838 24.30 -26.33 -20.69
CA THR A 838 24.38 -26.55 -22.15
C THR A 838 23.49 -25.58 -22.93
N ASP A 839 24.04 -25.02 -24.00
CA ASP A 839 23.32 -24.10 -24.88
C ASP A 839 22.10 -24.79 -25.51
N ASN A 840 20.98 -24.06 -25.59
CA ASN A 840 19.71 -24.51 -26.18
C ASN A 840 19.07 -25.74 -25.52
N ASN A 841 19.52 -26.16 -24.33
CA ASN A 841 18.88 -27.24 -23.58
C ASN A 841 17.63 -26.73 -22.83
N GLN A 842 16.44 -27.07 -23.34
CA GLN A 842 15.16 -26.66 -22.76
C GLN A 842 14.90 -27.27 -21.37
N SER A 843 15.45 -28.46 -21.10
CA SER A 843 15.39 -29.10 -19.78
C SER A 843 16.10 -28.32 -18.67
N GLN A 844 16.86 -27.27 -19.01
CA GLN A 844 17.54 -26.40 -18.05
C GLN A 844 16.85 -25.04 -17.87
N VAL A 845 15.74 -24.82 -18.57
CA VAL A 845 14.99 -23.56 -18.55
C VAL A 845 13.83 -23.68 -17.58
N PHE A 846 13.75 -22.73 -16.65
CA PHE A 846 12.70 -22.62 -15.63
C PHE A 846 12.03 -21.26 -15.81
N SER A 847 11.02 -21.20 -16.68
CA SER A 847 10.29 -19.97 -16.98
C SER A 847 9.36 -19.61 -15.83
N ALA A 848 9.34 -18.33 -15.48
CA ALA A 848 8.42 -17.78 -14.49
C ALA A 848 7.00 -17.64 -15.06
#